data_AF-A0A820EZD3-F1
#
_entry.id   AF-A0A820EZD3-F1
#
_cell.length_a   1.000
_cell.length_b   1.000
_cell.length_c   1.000
_cell.angle_alpha   90.00
_cell.angle_beta   90.00
_cell.angle_gamma   90.00
#
_symmetry.space_group_name_H-M   'P 1'
#
loop_
_entity.id
_entity.type
_entity.pdbx_description
1 polymer ?
#
loop_
_entity_poly.entity_id
_entity_poly.type
_entity_poly.pdbx_seq_one_letter_code
_entity_poly.pdbx_strand_id
1 'polypeptide(L)'
;MDEIFSLDFLYADEYVPEQLYEFVRNGLYSQLDTRLHELPNSIEHLTTLTWHGQEQLSLLMVAALNGYDEIVRVLLTHCNSTSQIELKGEVILYDAKLIKGVTALYCACYRGHFTVAKTLIELGQANVKQHTLDYVYYPLFIHATIMNRQDIVHFLLENKYADVNETKSNDYNESTALILAAFRGYTSLVKYLIESGANVNYSDRNKTFRGSTAVMCATSCGHLDTLQLLYNASANINIRHDTGDTLLMTAAKNMHYSIVKFLLKQSINNTVDDLEFAACSLFNISSSIEQMNVVVDVLRAALQQRQLLQISKISIQPNDIYDYQQECQTIEELDRIKDDRNRIFIETLLIRERIYSSEKNITVMEPLNDYGDQLAYKKEFDKCLNVYIYSFNSYQQMGTNTNLARFVWLFCKMLTENRIISIHRFIQVCYLTFEFTERIYMDLTICNALFLVIIATKILEQKEITKEEQILIYSWIRDLCRHRLTIQDGQTLVHLCVDKNTNFRLNFRSRDTITHIKFPNESGLRLLLTCGIRWLDLDAIESSFGNTPLHIICKRNRDLKIIKLLLNFGCHMDCVDKDGRIPLDYVYDKDFKALCTTNSTPDRLKCLCARIIVKKRLNISTSSTLTSSLKKFVFLHDSLRSQYNFN
;
A
#
# COMPACT_ATOMS: atom_id res chain seq x y z
N MET A 1 4.46 -7.82 25.94
CA MET A 1 3.36 -6.88 25.64
C MET A 1 2.42 -6.94 26.85
N ASP A 2 2.99 -6.79 28.05
CA ASP A 2 2.51 -7.47 29.26
C ASP A 2 2.05 -6.50 30.36
N GLU A 3 1.83 -5.21 30.06
CA GLU A 3 1.57 -4.19 31.09
C GLU A 3 0.41 -3.23 30.79
N ILE A 4 -0.51 -3.57 29.90
CA ILE A 4 -1.74 -2.78 29.75
C ILE A 4 -2.89 -3.76 29.80
N PHE A 5 -3.72 -3.65 30.84
CA PHE A 5 -5.07 -4.20 31.06
C PHE A 5 -5.19 -4.70 32.51
N SER A 6 -4.86 -3.83 33.47
CA SER A 6 -5.50 -3.96 34.78
C SER A 6 -6.98 -3.60 34.60
N LEU A 7 -7.87 -4.40 35.17
CA LEU A 7 -9.32 -4.15 35.27
C LEU A 7 -9.62 -2.96 36.20
N ASP A 8 -8.79 -1.91 36.18
CA ASP A 8 -8.64 -1.02 37.33
C ASP A 8 -9.79 -0.05 37.58
N PHE A 9 -10.71 0.14 36.64
CA PHE A 9 -11.82 1.06 36.87
C PHE A 9 -13.07 0.53 36.18
N LEU A 10 -14.06 0.08 36.98
CA LEU A 10 -15.52 0.16 36.76
C LEU A 10 -16.26 -0.65 37.86
N TYR A 11 -17.35 -0.10 38.36
CA TYR A 11 -18.23 -0.70 39.38
C TYR A 11 -19.06 -1.86 38.80
N ALA A 12 -19.49 -2.80 39.64
CA ALA A 12 -20.40 -3.88 39.23
C ALA A 12 -21.85 -3.37 39.28
N ASP A 13 -22.54 -3.36 38.13
CA ASP A 13 -23.96 -3.01 38.10
C ASP A 13 -24.83 -4.22 38.53
N GLU A 14 -25.48 -4.06 39.69
CA GLU A 14 -26.76 -4.61 40.17
C GLU A 14 -27.00 -6.10 40.49
N TYR A 15 -26.09 -7.07 40.28
CA TYR A 15 -26.47 -8.51 40.43
C TYR A 15 -25.59 -9.43 41.30
N VAL A 16 -24.39 -9.02 41.68
CA VAL A 16 -23.53 -9.76 42.65
C VAL A 16 -23.11 -8.79 43.74
N PRO A 17 -23.08 -9.20 45.02
CA PRO A 17 -22.58 -8.36 46.11
C PRO A 17 -21.19 -7.79 45.76
N GLU A 18 -21.06 -6.46 45.77
CA GLU A 18 -19.86 -5.72 45.36
C GLU A 18 -18.59 -6.25 46.06
N GLN A 19 -18.71 -6.63 47.33
CA GLN A 19 -17.64 -7.23 48.12
C GLN A 19 -17.13 -8.57 47.57
N LEU A 20 -18.02 -9.45 47.10
CA LEU A 20 -17.60 -10.74 46.53
C LEU A 20 -16.82 -10.53 45.23
N TYR A 21 -17.31 -9.62 44.39
CA TYR A 21 -16.63 -9.26 43.16
C TYR A 21 -15.26 -8.64 43.43
N GLU A 22 -15.17 -7.71 44.39
CA GLU A 22 -13.90 -7.08 44.80
C GLU A 22 -12.89 -8.13 45.31
N PHE A 23 -13.32 -9.07 46.15
CA PHE A 23 -12.44 -10.14 46.64
C PHE A 23 -11.91 -11.01 45.50
N VAL A 24 -12.76 -11.36 44.53
CA VAL A 24 -12.34 -12.16 43.36
C VAL A 24 -11.41 -11.36 42.44
N ARG A 25 -11.74 -10.09 42.16
CA ARG A 25 -10.93 -9.20 41.30
C ARG A 25 -9.54 -8.92 41.89
N ASN A 26 -9.45 -8.80 43.21
CA ASN A 26 -8.21 -8.46 43.91
C ASN A 26 -7.44 -9.71 44.42
N GLY A 27 -7.96 -10.92 44.19
CA GLY A 27 -7.29 -12.16 44.60
C GLY A 27 -7.32 -12.43 46.11
N LEU A 28 -8.31 -11.91 46.84
CA LEU A 28 -8.40 -11.95 48.30
C LEU A 28 -9.05 -13.25 48.81
N TYR A 29 -8.30 -14.34 48.72
CA TYR A 29 -8.75 -15.71 49.03
C TYR A 29 -9.44 -15.87 50.38
N SER A 30 -8.78 -15.50 51.48
CA SER A 30 -9.28 -15.79 52.84
C SER A 30 -10.59 -15.05 53.14
N GLN A 31 -10.74 -13.85 52.59
CA GLN A 31 -11.92 -13.02 52.75
C GLN A 31 -13.09 -13.56 51.92
N LEU A 32 -12.81 -13.99 50.69
CA LEU A 32 -13.78 -14.65 49.83
C LEU A 32 -14.33 -15.93 50.46
N ASP A 33 -13.44 -16.81 50.94
CA ASP A 33 -13.83 -18.11 51.50
C ASP A 33 -14.70 -17.94 52.75
N THR A 34 -14.28 -17.07 53.67
CA THR A 34 -15.08 -16.75 54.87
C THR A 34 -16.46 -16.23 54.49
N ARG A 35 -16.53 -15.32 53.50
CA ARG A 35 -17.78 -14.69 53.10
C ARG A 35 -18.74 -15.65 52.39
N LEU A 36 -18.22 -16.57 51.58
CA LEU A 36 -19.05 -17.58 50.91
C LEU A 36 -19.69 -18.57 51.89
N HIS A 37 -19.00 -18.91 52.99
CA HIS A 37 -19.56 -19.75 54.07
C HIS A 37 -20.68 -19.06 54.86
N GLU A 38 -20.65 -17.74 54.98
CA GLU A 38 -21.66 -16.96 55.71
C GLU A 38 -22.97 -16.74 54.90
N LEU A 39 -22.93 -16.95 53.58
CA LEU A 39 -24.05 -16.62 52.69
C LEU A 39 -24.99 -17.83 52.49
N PRO A 40 -26.28 -17.73 52.88
CA PRO A 40 -27.22 -18.86 52.80
C PRO A 40 -27.59 -19.28 51.35
N ASN A 41 -27.37 -18.40 50.36
CA ASN A 41 -27.68 -18.61 48.93
C ASN A 41 -26.44 -18.45 48.02
N SER A 42 -25.28 -19.01 48.40
CA SER A 42 -24.03 -18.91 47.62
C SER A 42 -24.17 -19.35 46.15
N ILE A 43 -25.10 -20.26 45.86
CA ILE A 43 -25.40 -20.82 44.54
C ILE A 43 -25.91 -19.75 43.55
N GLU A 44 -26.74 -18.80 44.00
CA GLU A 44 -27.37 -17.79 43.12
C GLU A 44 -26.32 -16.86 42.54
N HIS A 45 -25.37 -16.39 43.37
CA HIS A 45 -24.27 -15.52 42.96
C HIS A 45 -23.26 -16.20 42.02
N LEU A 46 -23.17 -17.53 42.05
CA LEU A 46 -22.34 -18.31 41.12
C LEU A 46 -23.05 -18.56 39.78
N THR A 47 -24.36 -18.33 39.70
CA THR A 47 -25.15 -18.42 38.46
C THR A 47 -25.35 -17.08 37.75
N THR A 48 -25.00 -15.96 38.39
CA THR A 48 -25.22 -14.62 37.85
C THR A 48 -24.02 -14.11 37.06
N LEU A 49 -24.32 -13.36 35.99
CA LEU A 49 -23.33 -12.59 35.25
C LEU A 49 -23.40 -11.13 35.70
N THR A 50 -22.25 -10.52 35.92
CA THR A 50 -22.06 -9.13 36.33
C THR A 50 -21.63 -8.27 35.15
N TRP A 51 -22.18 -7.06 35.07
CA TRP A 51 -21.76 -6.08 34.07
C TRP A 51 -20.53 -5.32 34.54
N HIS A 52 -19.55 -5.18 33.64
CA HIS A 52 -18.36 -4.37 33.84
C HIS A 52 -18.11 -3.55 32.57
N GLY A 53 -18.64 -2.32 32.54
CA GLY A 53 -18.66 -1.51 31.33
C GLY A 53 -19.44 -2.20 30.21
N GLN A 54 -18.73 -2.67 29.17
CA GLN A 54 -19.32 -3.39 28.04
C GLN A 54 -19.24 -4.92 28.18
N GLU A 55 -18.58 -5.43 29.22
CA GLU A 55 -18.39 -6.86 29.45
C GLU A 55 -19.47 -7.42 30.38
N GLN A 56 -19.81 -8.69 30.17
CA GLN A 56 -20.71 -9.47 31.01
C GLN A 56 -19.94 -10.70 31.52
N LEU A 57 -19.56 -10.71 32.79
CA LEU A 57 -18.60 -11.66 33.38
C LEU A 57 -19.19 -12.40 34.58
N SER A 58 -18.90 -13.69 34.73
CA SER A 58 -19.11 -14.40 36.00
C SER A 58 -17.92 -14.21 36.94
N LEU A 59 -18.10 -14.46 38.25
CA LEU A 59 -16.98 -14.46 39.21
C LEU A 59 -15.86 -15.42 38.78
N LEU A 60 -16.22 -16.58 38.24
CA LEU A 60 -15.25 -17.56 37.74
C LEU A 60 -14.46 -17.04 36.52
N MET A 61 -15.10 -16.28 35.63
CA MET A 61 -14.41 -15.63 34.49
C MET A 61 -13.44 -14.56 34.96
N VAL A 62 -13.81 -13.75 35.96
CA VAL A 62 -12.92 -12.72 36.53
C VAL A 62 -11.69 -13.37 37.17
N ALA A 63 -11.89 -14.40 37.99
CA ALA A 63 -10.79 -15.17 38.58
C ALA A 63 -9.89 -15.78 37.49
N ALA A 64 -10.50 -16.33 36.44
CA ALA A 64 -9.80 -16.95 35.32
C ALA A 64 -9.03 -15.95 34.45
N LEU A 65 -9.55 -14.75 34.22
CA LEU A 65 -8.83 -13.68 33.48
C LEU A 65 -7.59 -13.20 34.23
N ASN A 66 -7.67 -13.13 35.57
CA ASN A 66 -6.58 -12.65 36.42
C ASN A 66 -5.61 -13.76 36.84
N GLY A 67 -5.93 -15.03 36.58
CA GLY A 67 -5.03 -16.16 36.86
C GLY A 67 -5.00 -16.60 38.32
N TYR A 68 -6.05 -16.30 39.10
CA TYR A 68 -6.10 -16.62 40.53
C TYR A 68 -6.61 -18.05 40.79
N ASP A 69 -5.70 -19.03 40.74
CA ASP A 69 -6.02 -20.45 40.93
C ASP A 69 -6.72 -20.75 42.27
N GLU A 70 -6.22 -20.18 43.37
CA GLU A 70 -6.82 -20.37 44.71
C GLU A 70 -8.26 -19.85 44.79
N ILE A 71 -8.54 -18.71 44.15
CA ILE A 71 -9.89 -18.15 44.06
C ILE A 71 -10.79 -19.08 43.25
N VAL A 72 -10.29 -19.59 42.12
CA VAL A 72 -11.03 -20.57 41.30
C VAL A 72 -11.34 -21.82 42.10
N ARG A 73 -10.40 -22.37 42.88
CA ARG A 73 -10.64 -23.54 43.73
C ARG A 73 -11.77 -23.30 44.73
N VAL A 74 -11.76 -22.17 45.45
CA VAL A 74 -12.82 -21.83 46.41
C VAL A 74 -14.18 -21.63 45.75
N LEU A 75 -14.21 -20.98 44.59
CA LEU A 75 -15.46 -20.84 43.84
C LEU A 75 -16.00 -22.21 43.41
N LEU A 76 -15.11 -23.12 42.96
CA LEU A 76 -15.50 -24.48 42.57
C LEU A 76 -16.00 -25.34 43.73
N THR A 77 -15.53 -25.18 44.97
CA THR A 77 -16.07 -25.93 46.12
C THR A 77 -17.52 -25.58 46.43
N HIS A 78 -17.98 -24.41 45.99
CA HIS A 78 -19.35 -23.93 46.14
C HIS A 78 -20.21 -24.15 44.88
N CYS A 79 -19.61 -24.64 43.78
CA CYS A 79 -20.35 -25.06 42.59
C CYS A 79 -20.91 -26.48 42.78
N ASN A 80 -22.20 -26.64 42.49
CA ASN A 80 -22.92 -27.91 42.61
C ASN A 80 -23.48 -28.41 41.27
N SER A 81 -23.34 -27.63 40.18
CA SER A 81 -23.71 -28.03 38.83
C SER A 81 -22.70 -27.51 37.81
N THR A 82 -22.47 -28.28 36.74
CA THR A 82 -21.64 -27.88 35.59
C THR A 82 -22.20 -26.63 34.91
N SER A 83 -23.49 -26.34 35.02
CA SER A 83 -24.11 -25.13 34.47
C SER A 83 -23.56 -23.82 35.07
N GLN A 84 -23.05 -23.84 36.30
CA GLN A 84 -22.41 -22.67 36.93
C GLN A 84 -21.01 -22.40 36.36
N ILE A 85 -20.32 -23.46 35.97
CA ILE A 85 -18.96 -23.41 35.43
C ILE A 85 -19.00 -23.02 33.95
N GLU A 86 -20.01 -23.49 33.23
CA GLU A 86 -20.26 -23.23 31.81
C GLU A 86 -21.09 -21.96 31.53
N LEU A 87 -21.16 -21.03 32.49
CA LEU A 87 -21.74 -19.72 32.23
C LEU A 87 -21.06 -19.04 31.04
N LYS A 88 -21.87 -18.37 30.22
CA LYS A 88 -21.45 -17.75 28.97
C LYS A 88 -21.58 -16.24 29.07
N GLY A 89 -20.45 -15.55 29.03
CA GLY A 89 -20.34 -14.11 29.14
C GLY A 89 -20.04 -13.42 27.81
N GLU A 90 -19.95 -12.10 27.87
CA GLU A 90 -19.45 -11.23 26.81
C GLU A 90 -18.15 -10.57 27.29
N VAL A 91 -17.02 -10.90 26.68
CA VAL A 91 -15.69 -10.50 27.19
C VAL A 91 -14.90 -9.85 26.08
N ILE A 92 -14.24 -8.75 26.37
CA ILE A 92 -13.37 -8.06 25.42
C ILE A 92 -12.08 -8.87 25.26
N LEU A 93 -11.98 -9.57 24.13
CA LEU A 93 -10.85 -10.42 23.74
C LEU A 93 -10.47 -10.07 22.29
N TYR A 94 -9.20 -10.26 21.90
CA TYR A 94 -8.65 -9.91 20.56
C TYR A 94 -8.72 -8.41 20.21
N ASP A 95 -7.59 -7.72 20.01
CA ASP A 95 -7.57 -6.35 19.47
C ASP A 95 -8.68 -5.40 19.99
N ALA A 96 -9.06 -5.56 21.27
CA ALA A 96 -10.17 -4.88 21.93
C ALA A 96 -11.59 -5.13 21.37
N LYS A 97 -11.91 -6.34 20.90
CA LYS A 97 -13.24 -6.73 20.40
C LYS A 97 -14.06 -7.45 21.48
N LEU A 98 -15.33 -7.09 21.62
CA LEU A 98 -16.26 -7.80 22.49
C LEU A 98 -16.64 -9.16 21.87
N ILE A 99 -16.37 -10.26 22.59
CA ILE A 99 -16.65 -11.65 22.17
C ILE A 99 -17.73 -12.25 23.04
N LYS A 100 -18.77 -12.80 22.42
CA LYS A 100 -19.93 -13.39 23.09
C LYS A 100 -19.77 -14.89 23.27
N GLY A 101 -20.38 -15.43 24.33
CA GLY A 101 -20.40 -16.87 24.61
C GLY A 101 -19.11 -17.40 25.25
N VAL A 102 -18.33 -16.54 25.90
CA VAL A 102 -17.03 -16.88 26.50
C VAL A 102 -17.24 -17.53 27.86
N THR A 103 -16.52 -18.62 28.16
CA THR A 103 -16.53 -19.30 29.48
C THR A 103 -15.27 -18.98 30.29
N ALA A 104 -15.27 -19.31 31.59
CA ALA A 104 -14.09 -19.14 32.45
C ALA A 104 -12.88 -19.92 31.92
N LEU A 105 -13.09 -21.14 31.40
CA LEU A 105 -12.02 -21.94 30.79
C LEU A 105 -11.41 -21.23 29.58
N TYR A 106 -12.24 -20.61 28.74
CA TYR A 106 -11.78 -19.85 27.58
C TYR A 106 -10.94 -18.65 28.01
N CYS A 107 -11.37 -17.90 29.03
CA CYS A 107 -10.61 -16.78 29.61
C CYS A 107 -9.24 -17.22 30.12
N ALA A 108 -9.19 -18.30 30.90
CA ALA A 108 -7.95 -18.86 31.42
C ALA A 108 -7.00 -19.25 30.28
N CYS A 109 -7.51 -19.91 29.24
CA CYS A 109 -6.68 -20.34 28.12
C CYS A 109 -6.24 -19.17 27.22
N TYR A 110 -7.07 -18.15 27.05
CA TYR A 110 -6.77 -16.96 26.26
C TYR A 110 -5.62 -16.14 26.88
N ARG A 111 -5.70 -15.86 28.19
CA ARG A 111 -4.60 -15.22 28.94
C ARG A 111 -3.44 -16.20 29.21
N GLY A 112 -3.74 -17.49 29.04
CA GLY A 112 -2.90 -18.67 29.20
C GLY A 112 -2.41 -18.89 30.63
N HIS A 113 -3.32 -18.71 31.57
CA HIS A 113 -3.18 -19.14 32.95
C HIS A 113 -3.39 -20.66 33.01
N PHE A 114 -2.35 -21.41 32.67
CA PHE A 114 -2.40 -22.88 32.54
C PHE A 114 -2.88 -23.58 33.82
N THR A 115 -2.40 -23.14 34.99
CA THR A 115 -2.82 -23.69 36.29
C THR A 115 -4.32 -23.58 36.49
N VAL A 116 -4.90 -22.40 36.19
CA VAL A 116 -6.34 -22.17 36.27
C VAL A 116 -7.10 -23.02 35.25
N ALA A 117 -6.63 -23.08 34.01
CA ALA A 117 -7.27 -23.91 32.97
C ALA A 117 -7.30 -25.39 33.38
N LYS A 118 -6.19 -25.90 33.94
CA LYS A 118 -6.08 -27.25 34.48
C LYS A 118 -7.06 -27.47 35.64
N THR A 119 -7.12 -26.55 36.60
CA THR A 119 -8.06 -26.62 37.74
C THR A 119 -9.52 -26.63 37.29
N LEU A 120 -9.89 -25.78 36.32
CA LEU A 120 -11.24 -25.74 35.76
C LEU A 120 -11.63 -27.06 35.07
N ILE A 121 -10.68 -27.70 34.39
CA ILE A 121 -10.92 -28.98 33.70
C ILE A 121 -10.97 -30.15 34.71
N GLU A 122 -9.96 -30.27 35.58
CA GLU A 122 -9.81 -31.43 36.47
C GLU A 122 -10.78 -31.41 37.66
N LEU A 123 -10.97 -30.25 38.30
CA LEU A 123 -11.87 -30.10 39.44
C LEU A 123 -13.27 -29.65 39.01
N GLY A 124 -13.32 -28.70 38.08
CA GLY A 124 -14.58 -28.12 37.62
C GLY A 124 -15.31 -28.93 36.54
N GLN A 125 -14.67 -29.94 35.94
CA GLN A 125 -15.23 -30.69 34.80
C GLN A 125 -15.65 -29.76 33.64
N ALA A 126 -14.94 -28.65 33.46
CA ALA A 126 -15.24 -27.68 32.42
C ALA A 126 -15.19 -28.31 31.03
N ASN A 127 -16.12 -27.90 30.16
CA ASN A 127 -16.27 -28.45 28.83
C ASN A 127 -15.20 -27.89 27.88
N VAL A 128 -14.17 -28.70 27.61
CA VAL A 128 -13.08 -28.40 26.68
C VAL A 128 -13.52 -28.21 25.22
N LYS A 129 -14.70 -28.71 24.85
CA LYS A 129 -15.28 -28.58 23.50
C LYS A 129 -16.21 -27.36 23.35
N GLN A 130 -16.32 -26.53 24.38
CA GLN A 130 -17.19 -25.37 24.34
C GLN A 130 -16.63 -24.30 23.38
N HIS A 131 -17.50 -23.76 22.53
CA HIS A 131 -17.16 -22.68 21.61
C HIS A 131 -17.80 -21.35 22.02
N THR A 132 -17.17 -20.26 21.61
CA THR A 132 -17.76 -18.90 21.69
C THR A 132 -18.77 -18.70 20.57
N LEU A 133 -19.68 -17.73 20.70
CA LEU A 133 -20.69 -17.44 19.69
C LEU A 133 -20.09 -16.74 18.45
N ASP A 134 -19.02 -15.96 18.64
CA ASP A 134 -18.35 -15.29 17.51
C ASP A 134 -17.31 -16.19 16.82
N TYR A 135 -16.82 -17.22 17.52
CA TYR A 135 -15.86 -18.19 17.00
C TYR A 135 -16.35 -19.63 17.25
N VAL A 136 -17.59 -19.91 16.84
CA VAL A 136 -18.24 -21.23 16.98
C VAL A 136 -17.39 -22.38 16.41
N TYR A 137 -16.51 -22.04 15.47
CA TYR A 137 -15.71 -22.98 14.71
C TYR A 137 -14.26 -23.12 15.19
N TYR A 138 -13.90 -22.48 16.32
CA TYR A 138 -12.56 -22.55 16.90
C TYR A 138 -12.60 -23.39 18.18
N PRO A 139 -12.23 -24.69 18.11
CA PRO A 139 -11.95 -25.48 19.29
C PRO A 139 -10.88 -24.82 20.16
N LEU A 140 -10.96 -25.01 21.48
CA LEU A 140 -10.00 -24.49 22.45
C LEU A 140 -8.55 -24.85 22.07
N PHE A 141 -8.36 -26.07 21.56
CA PHE A 141 -7.09 -26.59 21.06
C PHE A 141 -6.50 -25.76 19.90
N ILE A 142 -7.33 -25.44 18.89
CA ILE A 142 -6.92 -24.59 17.77
C ILE A 142 -6.59 -23.18 18.25
N HIS A 143 -7.39 -22.65 19.18
CA HIS A 143 -7.14 -21.34 19.74
C HIS A 143 -5.81 -21.27 20.51
N ALA A 144 -5.54 -22.25 21.39
CA ALA A 144 -4.29 -22.37 22.12
C ALA A 144 -3.08 -22.48 21.17
N THR A 145 -3.25 -23.19 20.04
CA THR A 145 -2.24 -23.29 18.97
C THR A 145 -1.93 -21.93 18.34
N ILE A 146 -2.96 -21.14 17.97
CA ILE A 146 -2.78 -19.81 17.35
C ILE A 146 -2.03 -18.87 18.31
N MET A 147 -2.35 -18.96 19.61
CA MET A 147 -1.73 -18.16 20.67
C MET A 147 -0.39 -18.72 21.17
N ASN A 148 0.10 -19.82 20.57
CA ASN A 148 1.34 -20.51 20.96
C ASN A 148 1.40 -20.89 22.46
N ARG A 149 0.25 -21.24 23.07
CA ARG A 149 0.19 -21.72 24.47
C ARG A 149 0.50 -23.22 24.50
N GLN A 150 1.79 -23.54 24.45
CA GLN A 150 2.28 -24.91 24.35
C GLN A 150 1.88 -25.75 25.56
N ASP A 151 1.90 -25.18 26.76
CA ASP A 151 1.41 -25.78 28.00
C ASP A 151 -0.04 -26.30 27.89
N ILE A 152 -0.94 -25.47 27.38
CA ILE A 152 -2.35 -25.83 27.19
C ILE A 152 -2.50 -26.85 26.05
N VAL A 153 -1.77 -26.67 24.94
CA VAL A 153 -1.78 -27.64 23.83
C VAL A 153 -1.30 -29.02 24.31
N HIS A 154 -0.21 -29.08 25.08
CA HIS A 154 0.32 -30.33 25.61
C HIS A 154 -0.72 -31.00 26.51
N PHE A 155 -1.26 -30.27 27.47
CA PHE A 155 -2.26 -30.78 28.40
C PHE A 155 -3.52 -31.31 27.70
N LEU A 156 -4.02 -30.60 26.69
CA LEU A 156 -5.22 -31.01 25.95
C LEU A 156 -4.98 -32.31 25.15
N LEU A 157 -3.79 -32.48 24.56
CA LEU A 157 -3.47 -33.69 23.80
C LEU A 157 -3.12 -34.89 24.70
N GLU A 158 -2.31 -34.70 25.73
CA GLU A 158 -1.90 -35.76 26.67
C GLU A 158 -3.10 -36.40 27.37
N ASN A 159 -4.10 -35.59 27.73
CA ASN A 159 -5.32 -36.05 28.38
C ASN A 159 -6.45 -36.43 27.41
N LYS A 160 -6.18 -36.44 26.09
CA LYS A 160 -7.16 -36.78 25.04
C LYS A 160 -8.42 -35.90 25.05
N TYR A 161 -8.28 -34.65 25.49
CA TYR A 161 -9.34 -33.64 25.44
C TYR A 161 -9.51 -33.06 24.03
N ALA A 162 -8.48 -33.15 23.19
CA ALA A 162 -8.51 -32.77 21.78
C ALA A 162 -7.86 -33.84 20.90
N ASP A 163 -8.27 -33.88 19.62
CA ASP A 163 -7.57 -34.64 18.59
C ASP A 163 -6.51 -33.74 17.95
N VAL A 164 -5.28 -34.23 17.82
CA VAL A 164 -4.18 -33.49 17.17
C VAL A 164 -4.51 -33.10 15.72
N ASN A 165 -5.37 -33.88 15.06
CA ASN A 165 -5.84 -33.66 13.69
C ASN A 165 -7.18 -32.92 13.62
N GLU A 166 -7.68 -32.44 14.76
CA GLU A 166 -8.86 -31.58 14.78
C GLU A 166 -8.64 -30.35 13.91
N THR A 167 -9.67 -29.99 13.15
CA THR A 167 -9.67 -28.82 12.27
C THR A 167 -10.61 -27.77 12.84
N LYS A 168 -10.27 -26.49 12.68
CA LYS A 168 -11.34 -25.46 12.71
C LYS A 168 -12.30 -25.77 11.56
N SER A 169 -13.61 -25.79 11.77
CA SER A 169 -14.57 -26.13 10.70
C SER A 169 -15.50 -24.96 10.47
N ASN A 170 -15.15 -24.01 9.61
CA ASN A 170 -16.14 -23.09 9.06
C ASN A 170 -16.32 -23.35 7.55
N ASP A 171 -17.41 -22.86 6.97
CA ASP A 171 -17.81 -23.14 5.57
C ASP A 171 -16.74 -22.77 4.51
N TYR A 172 -15.63 -22.10 4.88
CA TYR A 172 -14.67 -21.52 3.95
C TYR A 172 -13.18 -21.76 4.27
N ASN A 173 -12.82 -22.33 5.43
CA ASN A 173 -11.41 -22.56 5.80
C ASN A 173 -11.22 -23.57 6.95
N GLU A 174 -11.06 -24.85 6.66
CA GLU A 174 -10.53 -25.85 7.57
C GLU A 174 -9.00 -25.75 7.70
N SER A 175 -8.46 -25.70 8.92
CA SER A 175 -7.01 -25.75 9.13
C SER A 175 -6.71 -26.55 10.38
N THR A 176 -5.74 -27.47 10.28
CA THR A 176 -5.23 -28.22 11.44
C THR A 176 -4.32 -27.34 12.28
N ALA A 177 -4.11 -27.73 13.54
CA ALA A 177 -3.13 -27.09 14.42
C ALA A 177 -1.73 -27.04 13.77
N LEU A 178 -1.33 -28.11 13.08
CA LEU A 178 -0.03 -28.19 12.41
C LEU A 178 0.11 -27.13 11.29
N ILE A 179 -0.91 -26.94 10.45
CA ILE A 179 -0.90 -25.91 9.40
C ILE A 179 -0.76 -24.50 10.00
N LEU A 180 -1.53 -24.22 11.07
CA LEU A 180 -1.51 -22.92 11.73
C LEU A 180 -0.18 -22.63 12.43
N ALA A 181 0.38 -23.62 13.13
CA ALA A 181 1.69 -23.52 13.76
C ALA A 181 2.80 -23.34 12.70
N ALA A 182 2.70 -24.04 11.56
CA ALA A 182 3.65 -23.90 10.46
C ALA A 182 3.57 -22.53 9.77
N PHE A 183 2.37 -21.99 9.57
CA PHE A 183 2.15 -20.63 9.06
C PHE A 183 2.77 -19.56 9.98
N ARG A 184 2.64 -19.73 11.29
CA ARG A 184 3.20 -18.81 12.29
C ARG A 184 4.69 -19.03 12.57
N GLY A 185 5.26 -20.16 12.14
CA GLY A 185 6.66 -20.49 12.40
C GLY A 185 6.95 -20.96 13.83
N TYR A 186 5.95 -21.51 14.52
CA TYR A 186 6.11 -22.03 15.89
C TYR A 186 6.83 -23.38 15.88
N THR A 187 8.13 -23.38 15.60
CA THR A 187 8.96 -24.58 15.36
C THR A 187 8.87 -25.62 16.48
N SER A 188 8.94 -25.21 17.76
CA SER A 188 8.81 -26.13 18.90
C SER A 188 7.42 -26.78 18.98
N LEU A 189 6.37 -26.01 18.72
CA LEU A 189 4.99 -26.53 18.71
C LEU A 189 4.76 -27.45 17.51
N VAL A 190 5.31 -27.12 16.33
CA VAL A 190 5.28 -28.00 15.15
C VAL A 190 5.93 -29.35 15.47
N LYS A 191 7.11 -29.34 16.11
CA LYS A 191 7.79 -30.56 16.55
C LYS A 191 6.88 -31.40 17.45
N TYR A 192 6.30 -30.79 18.47
CA TYR A 192 5.40 -31.48 19.41
C TYR A 192 4.15 -32.05 18.73
N LEU A 193 3.52 -31.30 17.83
CA LEU A 193 2.33 -31.75 17.10
C LEU A 193 2.65 -32.96 16.22
N ILE A 194 3.82 -32.96 15.55
CA ILE A 194 4.30 -34.12 14.76
C ILE A 194 4.52 -35.33 15.68
N GLU A 195 5.20 -35.15 16.81
CA GLU A 195 5.44 -36.21 17.81
C GLU A 195 4.13 -36.76 18.40
N SER A 196 3.09 -35.91 18.47
CA SER A 196 1.74 -36.26 18.93
C SER A 196 0.88 -36.94 17.85
N GLY A 197 1.42 -37.18 16.64
CA GLY A 197 0.72 -37.89 15.56
C GLY A 197 -0.08 -36.99 14.60
N ALA A 198 0.25 -35.70 14.49
CA ALA A 198 -0.35 -34.83 13.48
C ALA A 198 -0.09 -35.36 12.05
N ASN A 199 -1.12 -35.32 11.21
CA ASN A 199 -1.00 -35.64 9.79
C ASN A 199 -0.24 -34.53 9.07
N VAL A 200 1.05 -34.78 8.84
CA VAL A 200 2.00 -33.88 8.19
C VAL A 200 1.56 -33.47 6.78
N ASN A 201 0.83 -34.34 6.09
CA ASN A 201 0.41 -34.17 4.70
C ASN A 201 -1.08 -33.80 4.56
N TYR A 202 -1.72 -33.34 5.65
CA TYR A 202 -3.11 -32.91 5.59
C TYR A 202 -3.30 -31.77 4.56
N SER A 203 -4.22 -32.00 3.62
CA SER A 203 -4.67 -31.05 2.61
C SER A 203 -6.10 -31.42 2.24
N ASP A 204 -7.02 -30.46 2.36
CA ASP A 204 -8.37 -30.58 1.78
C ASP A 204 -8.58 -29.37 0.87
N ARG A 205 -8.70 -29.61 -0.44
CA ARG A 205 -8.84 -28.53 -1.44
C ARG A 205 -10.18 -27.79 -1.37
N ASN A 206 -11.22 -28.46 -0.87
CA ASN A 206 -12.54 -27.84 -0.74
C ASN A 206 -12.67 -27.05 0.55
N LYS A 207 -11.76 -27.27 1.50
CA LYS A 207 -11.95 -26.81 2.86
C LYS A 207 -10.77 -26.04 3.42
N THR A 208 -9.52 -26.46 3.21
CA THR A 208 -8.35 -25.65 3.62
C THR A 208 -8.18 -24.41 2.74
N PHE A 209 -7.50 -23.37 3.26
CA PHE A 209 -7.13 -22.18 2.49
C PHE A 209 -6.40 -22.59 1.20
N ARG A 210 -7.15 -22.74 0.11
CA ARG A 210 -6.67 -23.17 -1.22
C ARG A 210 -5.84 -24.47 -1.20
N GLY A 211 -6.27 -25.48 -0.44
CA GLY A 211 -5.55 -26.77 -0.40
C GLY A 211 -4.20 -26.75 0.33
N SER A 212 -3.87 -25.69 1.09
CA SER A 212 -2.53 -25.49 1.66
C SER A 212 -2.14 -26.56 2.69
N THR A 213 -0.94 -27.12 2.55
CA THR A 213 -0.31 -27.99 3.55
C THR A 213 0.57 -27.20 4.53
N ALA A 214 0.98 -27.83 5.63
CA ALA A 214 1.91 -27.21 6.59
C ALA A 214 3.24 -26.78 5.94
N VAL A 215 3.76 -27.60 5.01
CA VAL A 215 4.99 -27.30 4.25
C VAL A 215 4.81 -26.10 3.33
N MET A 216 3.66 -25.96 2.64
CA MET A 216 3.36 -24.78 1.82
C MET A 216 3.36 -23.50 2.67
N CYS A 217 2.73 -23.55 3.85
CA CYS A 217 2.69 -22.40 4.76
C CYS A 217 4.09 -22.03 5.27
N ALA A 218 4.87 -23.00 5.76
CA ALA A 218 6.25 -22.76 6.20
C ALA A 218 7.13 -22.17 5.09
N THR A 219 7.00 -22.69 3.86
CA THR A 219 7.71 -22.20 2.67
C THR A 219 7.31 -20.78 2.31
N SER A 220 6.00 -20.49 2.27
CA SER A 220 5.48 -19.16 1.89
C SER A 220 5.89 -18.09 2.90
N CYS A 221 5.90 -18.43 4.18
CA CYS A 221 6.20 -17.51 5.28
C CYS A 221 7.70 -17.41 5.63
N GLY A 222 8.57 -18.23 5.04
CA GLY A 222 10.02 -18.13 5.23
C GLY A 222 10.58 -18.89 6.44
N HIS A 223 9.82 -19.83 7.00
CA HIS A 223 10.19 -20.55 8.23
C HIS A 223 11.03 -21.80 7.91
N LEU A 224 12.33 -21.62 7.64
CA LEU A 224 13.24 -22.71 7.25
C LEU A 224 13.29 -23.86 8.28
N ASP A 225 13.47 -23.55 9.57
CA ASP A 225 13.61 -24.60 10.60
C ASP A 225 12.35 -25.46 10.69
N THR A 226 11.19 -24.82 10.60
CA THR A 226 9.89 -25.49 10.54
C THR A 226 9.74 -26.35 9.28
N LEU A 227 10.17 -25.84 8.13
CA LEU A 227 10.19 -26.60 6.87
C LEU A 227 11.09 -27.84 6.96
N GLN A 228 12.28 -27.71 7.55
CA GLN A 228 13.20 -28.83 7.75
C GLN A 228 12.61 -29.90 8.68
N LEU A 229 11.96 -29.50 9.77
CA LEU A 229 11.25 -30.43 10.65
C LEU A 229 10.14 -31.19 9.92
N LEU A 230 9.31 -30.49 9.15
CA LEU A 230 8.24 -31.11 8.37
C LEU A 230 8.81 -32.07 7.32
N TYR A 231 9.87 -31.67 6.62
CA TYR A 231 10.56 -32.54 5.66
C TYR A 231 11.10 -33.82 6.32
N ASN A 232 11.77 -33.70 7.47
CA ASN A 232 12.27 -34.85 8.23
C ASN A 232 11.12 -35.74 8.74
N ALA A 233 9.94 -35.18 8.94
CA ALA A 233 8.70 -35.90 9.26
C ALA A 233 7.98 -36.46 8.01
N SER A 234 8.69 -36.61 6.88
CA SER A 234 8.17 -37.16 5.62
C SER A 234 7.03 -36.34 4.99
N ALA A 235 7.05 -35.02 5.18
CA ALA A 235 6.15 -34.15 4.44
C ALA A 235 6.44 -34.20 2.93
N ASN A 236 5.39 -34.24 2.12
CA ASN A 236 5.49 -34.21 0.68
C ASN A 236 5.87 -32.80 0.20
N ILE A 237 7.10 -32.66 -0.27
CA ILE A 237 7.61 -31.41 -0.86
C ILE A 237 7.35 -31.30 -2.38
N ASN A 238 6.90 -32.38 -3.03
CA ASN A 238 6.54 -32.42 -4.44
C ASN A 238 5.07 -32.03 -4.67
N ILE A 239 4.69 -30.89 -4.10
CA ILE A 239 3.33 -30.34 -4.13
C ILE A 239 3.30 -29.03 -4.90
N ARG A 240 2.15 -28.74 -5.53
CA ARG A 240 1.90 -27.50 -6.27
C ARG A 240 0.69 -26.78 -5.68
N HIS A 241 0.77 -25.46 -5.61
CA HIS A 241 -0.39 -24.61 -5.33
C HIS A 241 -1.41 -24.70 -6.47
N ASP A 242 -2.64 -24.24 -6.23
CA ASP A 242 -3.68 -24.15 -7.26
C ASP A 242 -3.27 -23.26 -8.44
N THR A 243 -2.34 -22.31 -8.22
CA THR A 243 -1.73 -21.48 -9.27
C THR A 243 -0.71 -22.23 -10.13
N GLY A 244 -0.39 -23.49 -9.81
CA GLY A 244 0.64 -24.29 -10.46
C GLY A 244 2.04 -24.16 -9.85
N ASP A 245 2.24 -23.24 -8.89
CA ASP A 245 3.54 -22.95 -8.30
C ASP A 245 4.07 -24.11 -7.44
N THR A 246 5.33 -24.52 -7.66
CA THR A 246 6.05 -25.43 -6.73
C THR A 246 6.50 -24.69 -5.48
N LEU A 247 6.92 -25.43 -4.44
CA LEU A 247 7.54 -24.83 -3.26
C LEU A 247 8.78 -23.99 -3.60
N LEU A 248 9.57 -24.39 -4.60
CA LEU A 248 10.73 -23.64 -5.04
C LEU A 248 10.31 -22.28 -5.62
N MET A 249 9.30 -22.26 -6.49
CA MET A 249 8.76 -21.03 -7.07
C MET A 249 8.18 -20.12 -5.98
N THR A 250 7.41 -20.67 -5.04
CA THR A 250 6.85 -19.90 -3.92
C THR A 250 7.94 -19.28 -3.04
N ALA A 251 8.96 -20.05 -2.67
CA ALA A 251 10.10 -19.53 -1.91
C ALA A 251 10.83 -18.43 -2.66
N ALA A 252 11.00 -18.58 -3.98
CA ALA A 252 11.64 -17.58 -4.83
C ALA A 252 10.82 -16.29 -4.97
N LYS A 253 9.51 -16.38 -5.21
CA LYS A 253 8.59 -15.22 -5.25
C LYS A 253 8.64 -14.38 -3.98
N ASN A 254 8.77 -15.06 -2.83
CA ASN A 254 8.79 -14.42 -1.51
C ASN A 254 10.22 -14.11 -1.03
N MET A 255 11.25 -14.28 -1.88
CA MET A 255 12.65 -13.95 -1.59
C MET A 255 13.28 -14.74 -0.42
N HIS A 256 12.81 -15.96 -0.16
CA HIS A 256 13.30 -16.83 0.91
C HIS A 256 14.52 -17.67 0.46
N TYR A 257 15.67 -17.01 0.25
CA TYR A 257 16.91 -17.62 -0.25
C TYR A 257 17.37 -18.88 0.51
N SER A 258 17.22 -18.88 1.84
CA SER A 258 17.64 -19.99 2.70
C SER A 258 16.80 -21.25 2.43
N ILE A 259 15.50 -21.07 2.16
CA ILE A 259 14.58 -22.14 1.75
C ILE A 259 14.90 -22.61 0.34
N VAL A 260 15.13 -21.70 -0.61
CA VAL A 260 15.55 -22.07 -1.98
C VAL A 260 16.79 -22.96 -1.96
N LYS A 261 17.83 -22.57 -1.20
CA LYS A 261 19.05 -23.36 -1.04
C LYS A 261 18.80 -24.72 -0.41
N PHE A 262 17.89 -24.82 0.56
CA PHE A 262 17.49 -26.10 1.14
C PHE A 262 16.78 -26.98 0.12
N LEU A 263 15.79 -26.44 -0.59
CA LEU A 263 14.99 -27.15 -1.59
C LEU A 263 15.83 -27.64 -2.78
N LEU A 264 16.80 -26.85 -3.26
CA LEU A 264 17.74 -27.26 -4.31
C LEU A 264 18.59 -28.50 -3.95
N LYS A 265 18.86 -28.70 -2.65
CA LYS A 265 19.60 -29.89 -2.18
C LYS A 265 18.72 -31.13 -2.07
N GLN A 266 17.39 -30.96 -2.08
CA GLN A 266 16.45 -32.06 -2.00
C GLN A 266 16.08 -32.54 -3.40
N SER A 267 15.70 -33.81 -3.52
CA SER A 267 15.18 -34.40 -4.76
C SER A 267 13.74 -33.96 -5.03
N ILE A 268 13.58 -32.68 -5.41
CA ILE A 268 12.28 -32.11 -5.79
C ILE A 268 12.09 -32.23 -7.30
N ASN A 269 10.91 -32.64 -7.72
CA ASN A 269 10.49 -32.72 -9.13
C ASN A 269 10.17 -31.32 -9.68
N ASN A 270 11.18 -30.45 -9.72
CA ASN A 270 11.10 -29.19 -10.45
C ASN A 270 11.33 -29.46 -11.94
N THR A 271 10.57 -28.80 -12.81
CA THR A 271 10.89 -28.71 -14.23
C THR A 271 11.99 -27.68 -14.46
N VAL A 272 12.54 -27.67 -15.67
CA VAL A 272 13.47 -26.61 -16.10
C VAL A 272 12.81 -25.24 -15.96
N ASP A 273 11.54 -25.12 -16.35
CA ASP A 273 10.79 -23.87 -16.28
C ASP A 273 10.58 -23.41 -14.83
N ASP A 274 10.30 -24.34 -13.90
CA ASP A 274 10.19 -24.01 -12.47
C ASP A 274 11.50 -23.44 -11.90
N LEU A 275 12.65 -24.00 -12.32
CA LEU A 275 13.98 -23.54 -11.90
C LEU A 275 14.32 -22.17 -12.49
N GLU A 276 14.13 -22.00 -13.80
CA GLU A 276 14.39 -20.73 -14.48
C GLU A 276 13.48 -19.61 -13.93
N PHE A 277 12.20 -19.94 -13.69
CA PHE A 277 11.26 -19.05 -13.00
C PHE A 277 11.77 -18.63 -11.62
N ALA A 278 12.23 -19.60 -10.82
CA ALA A 278 12.72 -19.36 -9.47
C ALA A 278 13.97 -18.46 -9.49
N ALA A 279 14.93 -18.73 -10.38
CA ALA A 279 16.12 -17.90 -10.54
C ALA A 279 15.75 -16.45 -10.88
N CYS A 280 14.86 -16.26 -11.86
CA CYS A 280 14.42 -14.94 -12.29
C CYS A 280 13.67 -14.18 -11.19
N SER A 281 12.82 -14.87 -10.43
CA SER A 281 12.03 -14.26 -9.34
C SER A 281 12.90 -13.86 -8.15
N LEU A 282 13.94 -14.65 -7.87
CA LEU A 282 14.78 -14.51 -6.69
C LEU A 282 15.83 -13.39 -6.82
N PHE A 283 16.17 -12.95 -8.02
CA PHE A 283 17.27 -12.01 -8.23
C PHE A 283 16.81 -10.57 -8.47
N ASN A 284 17.26 -9.66 -7.61
CA ASN A 284 17.25 -8.23 -7.88
C ASN A 284 18.70 -7.77 -8.02
N ILE A 285 18.95 -6.76 -8.84
CA ILE A 285 20.30 -6.20 -9.01
C ILE A 285 20.89 -5.60 -7.71
N SER A 286 20.05 -5.33 -6.71
CA SER A 286 20.45 -4.94 -5.35
C SER A 286 20.81 -6.10 -4.42
N SER A 287 20.63 -7.36 -4.85
CA SER A 287 20.92 -8.56 -4.05
C SER A 287 22.39 -8.66 -3.63
N SER A 288 22.63 -9.23 -2.45
CA SER A 288 23.97 -9.50 -1.93
C SER A 288 24.71 -10.54 -2.79
N ILE A 289 26.03 -10.65 -2.62
CA ILE A 289 26.83 -11.67 -3.33
C ILE A 289 26.35 -13.08 -2.95
N GLU A 290 26.01 -13.32 -1.68
CA GLU A 290 25.49 -14.61 -1.23
C GLU A 290 24.15 -14.95 -1.90
N GLN A 291 23.27 -13.96 -2.02
CA GLN A 291 21.98 -14.10 -2.71
C GLN A 291 22.16 -14.38 -4.21
N MET A 292 23.10 -13.68 -4.85
CA MET A 292 23.48 -13.91 -6.24
C MET A 292 24.00 -15.34 -6.45
N ASN A 293 24.82 -15.85 -5.52
CA ASN A 293 25.34 -17.22 -5.62
C ASN A 293 24.21 -18.26 -5.57
N VAL A 294 23.17 -18.05 -4.75
CA VAL A 294 21.99 -18.92 -4.77
C VAL A 294 21.29 -18.90 -6.12
N VAL A 295 21.18 -17.73 -6.76
CA VAL A 295 20.58 -17.61 -8.10
C VAL A 295 21.42 -18.35 -9.15
N VAL A 296 22.75 -18.22 -9.10
CA VAL A 296 23.67 -18.97 -9.96
C VAL A 296 23.50 -20.48 -9.74
N ASP A 297 23.32 -20.94 -8.50
CA ASP A 297 23.08 -22.35 -8.20
C ASP A 297 21.76 -22.85 -8.81
N VAL A 298 20.68 -22.05 -8.75
CA VAL A 298 19.40 -22.38 -9.40
C VAL A 298 19.57 -22.44 -10.93
N LEU A 299 20.24 -21.46 -11.54
CA LEU A 299 20.51 -21.44 -12.99
C LEU A 299 21.36 -22.63 -13.44
N ARG A 300 22.37 -22.99 -12.64
CA ARG A 300 23.20 -24.17 -12.88
C ARG A 300 22.37 -25.44 -12.85
N ALA A 301 21.47 -25.58 -11.86
CA ALA A 301 20.56 -26.72 -11.78
C ALA A 301 19.63 -26.79 -13.02
N ALA A 302 19.13 -25.65 -13.51
CA ALA A 302 18.31 -25.62 -14.73
C ALA A 302 19.07 -26.10 -15.96
N LEU A 303 20.32 -25.63 -16.15
CA LEU A 303 21.18 -26.06 -17.25
C LEU A 303 21.56 -27.54 -17.17
N GLN A 304 21.86 -28.04 -15.96
CA GLN A 304 22.12 -29.47 -15.72
C GLN A 304 20.90 -30.31 -16.11
N GLN A 305 19.69 -29.89 -15.72
CA GLN A 305 18.47 -30.62 -16.04
C GLN A 305 18.17 -30.59 -17.55
N ARG A 306 18.41 -29.46 -18.25
CA ARG A 306 18.32 -29.39 -19.71
C ARG A 306 19.26 -30.37 -20.39
N GLN A 307 20.52 -30.43 -19.93
CA GLN A 307 21.52 -31.35 -20.47
C GLN A 307 21.11 -32.82 -20.26
N LEU A 308 20.64 -33.17 -19.06
CA LEU A 308 20.18 -34.52 -18.74
C LEU A 308 18.97 -34.95 -19.57
N LEU A 309 18.01 -34.05 -19.78
CA LEU A 309 16.79 -34.32 -20.55
C LEU A 309 16.94 -34.06 -22.07
N GLN A 310 18.12 -33.63 -22.52
CA GLN A 310 18.41 -33.24 -23.90
C GLN A 310 17.45 -32.17 -24.45
N ILE A 311 17.03 -31.23 -23.60
CA ILE A 311 16.14 -30.12 -23.96
C ILE A 311 17.00 -28.96 -24.47
N SER A 312 16.81 -28.57 -25.73
CA SER A 312 17.47 -27.38 -26.28
C SER A 312 16.98 -26.11 -25.59
N LYS A 313 17.91 -25.20 -25.29
CA LYS A 313 17.60 -23.86 -24.79
C LYS A 313 17.41 -22.93 -25.98
N ILE A 314 16.23 -22.31 -26.08
CA ILE A 314 15.92 -21.36 -27.15
C ILE A 314 16.40 -19.99 -26.68
N SER A 315 17.15 -19.29 -27.51
CA SER A 315 17.61 -17.92 -27.24
C SER A 315 16.67 -16.90 -27.87
N ILE A 316 16.44 -15.81 -27.16
CA ILE A 316 15.80 -14.62 -27.74
C ILE A 316 16.75 -13.98 -28.75
N GLN A 317 16.17 -13.24 -29.70
CA GLN A 317 16.93 -12.40 -30.60
C GLN A 317 17.74 -11.35 -29.83
N PRO A 318 19.03 -11.15 -30.16
CA PRO A 318 19.84 -10.12 -29.55
C PRO A 318 19.18 -8.75 -29.66
N ASN A 319 19.16 -8.02 -28.54
CA ASN A 319 18.55 -6.71 -28.43
C ASN A 319 19.59 -5.71 -27.90
N ASP A 320 19.60 -4.49 -28.45
CA ASP A 320 20.55 -3.43 -28.10
C ASP A 320 20.43 -2.99 -26.63
N ILE A 321 19.23 -3.15 -26.05
CA ILE A 321 18.94 -2.85 -24.63
C ILE A 321 19.82 -3.66 -23.68
N TYR A 322 20.15 -4.88 -24.06
CA TYR A 322 21.01 -5.80 -23.31
C TYR A 322 22.43 -5.84 -23.86
N ASP A 323 22.85 -4.82 -24.62
CA ASP A 323 24.14 -4.78 -25.32
C ASP A 323 24.37 -6.03 -26.21
N TYR A 324 23.30 -6.56 -26.82
CA TYR A 324 23.32 -7.78 -27.63
C TYR A 324 23.78 -9.04 -26.88
N GLN A 325 23.78 -9.02 -25.54
CA GLN A 325 24.06 -10.20 -24.74
C GLN A 325 22.99 -11.28 -24.97
N GLN A 326 23.40 -12.54 -24.88
CA GLN A 326 22.55 -13.71 -25.06
C GLN A 326 22.61 -14.61 -23.84
N GLU A 327 21.55 -15.39 -23.64
CA GLU A 327 21.45 -16.37 -22.56
C GLU A 327 22.58 -17.40 -22.64
N CYS A 328 23.12 -17.78 -21.48
CA CYS A 328 24.05 -18.89 -21.37
C CYS A 328 23.38 -20.20 -21.80
N GLN A 329 24.01 -20.92 -22.72
CA GLN A 329 23.54 -22.21 -23.23
C GLN A 329 24.12 -23.39 -22.44
N THR A 330 25.28 -23.18 -21.82
CA THR A 330 26.06 -24.21 -21.14
C THR A 330 26.44 -23.79 -19.73
N ILE A 331 26.77 -24.77 -18.88
CA ILE A 331 27.22 -24.51 -17.51
C ILE A 331 28.56 -23.77 -17.52
N GLU A 332 29.43 -24.08 -18.47
CA GLU A 332 30.72 -23.44 -18.64
C GLU A 332 30.59 -21.94 -18.95
N GLU A 333 29.58 -21.56 -19.75
CA GLU A 333 29.27 -20.15 -20.00
C GLU A 333 28.77 -19.44 -18.73
N LEU A 334 27.89 -20.08 -17.96
CA LEU A 334 27.41 -19.55 -16.69
C LEU A 334 28.57 -19.38 -15.69
N ASP A 335 29.48 -20.35 -15.62
CA ASP A 335 30.63 -20.31 -14.73
C ASP A 335 31.63 -19.19 -15.06
N ARG A 336 31.68 -18.71 -16.30
CA ARG A 336 32.49 -17.55 -16.69
C ARG A 336 31.91 -16.23 -16.21
N ILE A 337 30.59 -16.15 -16.02
CA ILE A 337 29.89 -14.91 -15.66
C ILE A 337 29.44 -14.86 -14.20
N LYS A 338 29.60 -15.96 -13.44
CA LYS A 338 29.09 -16.11 -12.07
C LYS A 338 29.50 -15.01 -11.09
N ASP A 339 30.65 -14.38 -11.31
CA ASP A 339 31.19 -13.32 -10.45
C ASP A 339 30.79 -11.90 -10.94
N ASP A 340 30.22 -11.78 -12.13
CA ASP A 340 29.73 -10.52 -12.69
C ASP A 340 28.23 -10.34 -12.40
N ARG A 341 27.94 -9.55 -11.37
CA ARG A 341 26.58 -9.21 -10.96
C ARG A 341 25.73 -8.63 -12.08
N ASN A 342 26.28 -7.70 -12.88
CA ASN A 342 25.49 -7.07 -13.94
C ASN A 342 25.16 -8.11 -15.00
N ARG A 343 26.12 -8.96 -15.38
CA ARG A 343 25.89 -10.00 -16.38
C ARG A 343 24.92 -11.08 -15.91
N ILE A 344 24.99 -11.52 -14.65
CA ILE A 344 23.98 -12.43 -14.06
C ILE A 344 22.60 -11.77 -14.03
N PHE A 345 22.53 -10.48 -13.75
CA PHE A 345 21.26 -9.77 -13.77
C PHE A 345 20.66 -9.72 -15.19
N ILE A 346 21.47 -9.41 -16.21
CA ILE A 346 21.03 -9.49 -17.61
C ILE A 346 20.64 -10.93 -17.99
N GLU A 347 21.34 -11.95 -17.50
CA GLU A 347 20.95 -13.36 -17.71
C GLU A 347 19.53 -13.61 -17.22
N THR A 348 19.21 -13.16 -16.01
CA THR A 348 17.86 -13.31 -15.45
C THR A 348 16.82 -12.51 -16.21
N LEU A 349 17.14 -11.32 -16.73
CA LEU A 349 16.21 -10.53 -17.55
C LEU A 349 15.91 -11.23 -18.89
N LEU A 350 16.93 -11.75 -19.56
CA LEU A 350 16.79 -12.48 -20.83
C LEU A 350 15.93 -13.74 -20.62
N ILE A 351 16.23 -14.56 -19.62
CA ILE A 351 15.45 -15.76 -19.31
C ILE A 351 13.98 -15.39 -19.01
N ARG A 352 13.77 -14.35 -18.20
CA ARG A 352 12.45 -13.84 -17.83
C ARG A 352 11.68 -13.39 -19.07
N GLU A 353 12.29 -12.61 -19.94
CA GLU A 353 11.67 -12.18 -21.19
C GLU A 353 11.26 -13.38 -22.07
N ARG A 354 12.07 -14.44 -22.11
CA ARG A 354 11.75 -15.64 -22.88
C ARG A 354 10.51 -16.33 -22.33
N ILE A 355 10.52 -16.63 -21.02
CA ILE A 355 9.47 -17.41 -20.34
C ILE A 355 8.11 -16.71 -20.44
N TYR A 356 8.10 -15.39 -20.29
CA TYR A 356 6.87 -14.63 -20.16
C TYR A 356 6.51 -13.79 -21.40
N SER A 357 7.28 -13.88 -22.48
CA SER A 357 7.00 -13.21 -23.76
C SER A 357 5.58 -13.48 -24.28
N SER A 358 5.03 -14.67 -24.00
CA SER A 358 3.68 -15.08 -24.37
C SER A 358 2.59 -14.66 -23.38
N GLU A 359 2.92 -14.45 -22.11
CA GLU A 359 1.94 -14.27 -21.03
C GLU A 359 1.62 -12.81 -20.70
N LYS A 360 2.34 -11.85 -21.30
CA LYS A 360 2.18 -10.42 -21.02
C LYS A 360 2.11 -10.14 -19.51
N ASN A 361 3.08 -10.67 -18.77
CA ASN A 361 3.07 -10.66 -17.31
C ASN A 361 3.86 -9.47 -16.74
N ILE A 362 3.23 -8.69 -15.86
CA ILE A 362 3.83 -7.52 -15.20
C ILE A 362 5.13 -7.84 -14.47
N THR A 363 5.25 -9.08 -13.99
CA THR A 363 6.41 -9.56 -13.24
C THR A 363 7.69 -9.46 -14.05
N VAL A 364 7.65 -9.57 -15.39
CA VAL A 364 8.83 -9.42 -16.26
C VAL A 364 9.47 -8.05 -16.14
N MET A 365 8.63 -7.03 -16.01
CA MET A 365 8.97 -5.68 -16.40
C MET A 365 9.38 -4.81 -15.21
N GLU A 366 8.99 -5.16 -13.99
CA GLU A 366 9.47 -4.46 -12.78
C GLU A 366 10.99 -4.51 -12.63
N PRO A 367 11.66 -5.69 -12.75
CA PRO A 367 13.12 -5.76 -12.73
C PRO A 367 13.78 -4.97 -13.86
N LEU A 368 13.17 -4.92 -15.05
CA LEU A 368 13.68 -4.13 -16.18
C LEU A 368 13.61 -2.62 -15.89
N ASN A 369 12.57 -2.16 -15.19
CA ASN A 369 12.50 -0.78 -14.74
C ASN A 369 13.55 -0.48 -13.67
N ASP A 370 13.74 -1.39 -12.70
CA ASP A 370 14.80 -1.27 -11.69
C ASP A 370 16.20 -1.19 -12.34
N TYR A 371 16.40 -1.92 -13.44
CA TYR A 371 17.61 -1.80 -14.25
C TYR A 371 17.79 -0.38 -14.81
N GLY A 372 16.74 0.16 -15.43
CA GLY A 372 16.73 1.54 -15.92
C GLY A 372 17.06 2.55 -14.82
N ASP A 373 16.43 2.40 -13.65
CA ASP A 373 16.70 3.23 -12.48
C ASP A 373 18.19 3.23 -12.11
N GLN A 374 18.83 2.06 -12.10
CA GLN A 374 20.26 1.95 -11.81
C GLN A 374 21.13 2.60 -12.87
N LEU A 375 20.82 2.41 -14.16
CA LEU A 375 21.53 3.09 -15.25
C LEU A 375 21.47 4.61 -15.09
N ALA A 376 20.31 5.15 -14.71
CA ALA A 376 20.16 6.56 -14.41
C ALA A 376 20.99 7.00 -13.18
N TYR A 377 21.23 6.15 -12.18
CA TYR A 377 22.17 6.45 -11.09
C TYR A 377 23.63 6.36 -11.51
N LYS A 378 23.97 5.47 -12.45
CA LYS A 378 25.29 5.39 -13.11
C LYS A 378 25.52 6.49 -14.14
N LYS A 379 24.52 7.35 -14.39
CA LYS A 379 24.52 8.44 -15.38
C LYS A 379 24.53 7.97 -16.84
N GLU A 380 24.11 6.72 -17.08
CA GLU A 380 23.89 6.15 -18.40
C GLU A 380 22.46 6.47 -18.90
N PHE A 381 22.16 7.76 -19.02
CA PHE A 381 20.80 8.26 -19.26
C PHE A 381 20.21 7.78 -20.59
N ASP A 382 21.01 7.73 -21.66
CA ASP A 382 20.54 7.30 -22.98
C ASP A 382 20.12 5.84 -23.01
N LYS A 383 20.86 4.98 -22.30
CA LYS A 383 20.54 3.56 -22.16
C LYS A 383 19.34 3.35 -21.25
N CYS A 384 19.27 4.09 -20.14
CA CYS A 384 18.07 4.12 -19.28
C CYS A 384 16.82 4.50 -20.09
N LEU A 385 16.93 5.50 -20.97
CA LEU A 385 15.80 5.94 -21.78
C LEU A 385 15.34 4.86 -22.76
N ASN A 386 16.29 4.17 -23.43
CA ASN A 386 15.97 3.04 -24.30
C ASN A 386 15.27 1.90 -23.52
N VAL A 387 15.78 1.56 -22.34
CA VAL A 387 15.17 0.55 -21.44
C VAL A 387 13.74 0.93 -21.07
N TYR A 388 13.50 2.18 -20.67
CA TYR A 388 12.16 2.63 -20.31
C TYR A 388 11.21 2.70 -21.50
N ILE A 389 11.67 3.12 -22.69
CA ILE A 389 10.84 3.11 -23.90
C ILE A 389 10.44 1.67 -24.26
N TYR A 390 11.38 0.74 -24.20
CA TYR A 390 11.08 -0.67 -24.44
C TYR A 390 10.07 -1.22 -23.46
N SER A 391 10.35 -1.03 -22.16
CA SER A 391 9.44 -1.36 -21.07
C SER A 391 8.04 -0.77 -21.33
N PHE A 392 7.95 0.53 -21.63
CA PHE A 392 6.69 1.24 -21.90
C PHE A 392 5.90 0.61 -23.04
N ASN A 393 6.54 0.34 -24.18
CA ASN A 393 5.89 -0.25 -25.35
C ASN A 393 5.38 -1.68 -25.06
N SER A 394 6.12 -2.43 -24.26
CA SER A 394 5.67 -3.74 -23.78
C SER A 394 4.49 -3.62 -22.79
N TYR A 395 4.46 -2.57 -21.96
CA TYR A 395 3.41 -2.29 -20.97
C TYR A 395 2.09 -1.77 -21.53
N GLN A 396 2.05 -1.13 -22.70
CA GLN A 396 0.79 -0.65 -23.30
C GLN A 396 -0.26 -1.75 -23.43
N GLN A 397 0.18 -3.01 -23.53
CA GLN A 397 -0.71 -4.16 -23.60
C GLN A 397 -1.18 -4.66 -22.21
N MET A 398 -0.75 -4.03 -21.10
CA MET A 398 -0.91 -4.51 -19.71
C MET A 398 -1.52 -3.49 -18.72
N GLY A 399 -1.86 -2.27 -19.13
CA GLY A 399 -2.72 -1.37 -18.33
C GLY A 399 -2.20 -0.89 -16.97
N THR A 400 -0.90 -0.59 -16.81
CA THR A 400 -0.36 -0.15 -15.49
C THR A 400 0.05 1.32 -15.44
N ASN A 401 -0.32 1.97 -14.33
CA ASN A 401 -0.31 3.43 -14.10
C ASN A 401 1.06 4.16 -14.07
N THR A 402 2.20 3.48 -13.93
CA THR A 402 3.43 4.12 -13.40
C THR A 402 4.48 4.56 -14.43
N ASN A 403 4.28 4.32 -15.73
CA ASN A 403 5.39 4.42 -16.69
C ASN A 403 5.74 5.84 -17.13
N LEU A 404 4.76 6.71 -17.43
CA LEU A 404 5.05 8.09 -17.86
C LEU A 404 5.76 8.92 -16.78
N ALA A 405 5.44 8.67 -15.52
CA ALA A 405 6.06 9.30 -14.36
C ALA A 405 7.58 9.06 -14.31
N ARG A 406 8.05 7.89 -14.73
CA ARG A 406 9.49 7.56 -14.76
C ARG A 406 10.26 8.43 -15.76
N PHE A 407 9.68 8.73 -16.92
CA PHE A 407 10.33 9.64 -17.86
C PHE A 407 10.41 11.07 -17.34
N VAL A 408 9.33 11.56 -16.71
CA VAL A 408 9.33 12.88 -16.06
C VAL A 408 10.47 12.96 -15.02
N TRP A 409 10.58 11.94 -14.17
CA TRP A 409 11.69 11.83 -13.22
C TRP A 409 13.06 11.83 -13.90
N LEU A 410 13.25 10.99 -14.93
CA LEU A 410 14.51 10.84 -15.65
C LEU A 410 14.97 12.18 -16.25
N PHE A 411 14.08 12.89 -16.93
CA PHE A 411 14.41 14.20 -17.50
C PHE A 411 14.71 15.25 -16.42
N CYS A 412 13.97 15.29 -15.31
CA CYS A 412 14.31 16.16 -14.18
C CYS A 412 15.70 15.83 -13.61
N LYS A 413 16.06 14.55 -13.52
CA LYS A 413 17.38 14.13 -13.07
C LYS A 413 18.49 14.54 -14.04
N MET A 414 18.28 14.35 -15.35
CA MET A 414 19.20 14.83 -16.38
C MET A 414 19.44 16.35 -16.28
N LEU A 415 18.36 17.14 -16.09
CA LEU A 415 18.47 18.58 -15.87
C LEU A 415 19.24 18.93 -14.58
N THR A 416 19.01 18.19 -13.49
CA THR A 416 19.73 18.39 -12.22
C THR A 416 21.24 18.14 -12.37
N GLU A 417 21.61 17.17 -13.18
CA GLU A 417 23.00 16.82 -13.47
C GLU A 417 23.60 17.59 -14.66
N ASN A 418 22.92 18.63 -15.17
CA ASN A 418 23.34 19.44 -16.32
C ASN A 418 23.68 18.60 -17.57
N ARG A 419 22.91 17.54 -17.83
CA ARG A 419 23.05 16.74 -19.05
C ARG A 419 22.18 17.29 -20.18
N ILE A 420 22.71 17.23 -21.39
CA ILE A 420 21.98 17.60 -22.62
C ILE A 420 20.91 16.54 -22.86
N ILE A 421 19.67 16.98 -23.07
CA ILE A 421 18.54 16.11 -23.43
C ILE A 421 18.38 16.18 -24.94
N SER A 422 18.49 15.05 -25.63
CA SER A 422 18.18 14.97 -27.06
C SER A 422 16.71 15.32 -27.31
N ILE A 423 16.45 16.35 -28.10
CA ILE A 423 15.09 16.85 -28.33
C ILE A 423 14.26 15.81 -29.09
N HIS A 424 14.83 15.11 -30.06
CA HIS A 424 14.13 14.03 -30.75
C HIS A 424 13.66 12.93 -29.79
N ARG A 425 14.50 12.53 -28.84
CA ARG A 425 14.16 11.52 -27.83
C ARG A 425 13.13 12.04 -26.81
N PHE A 426 13.26 13.29 -26.38
CA PHE A 426 12.26 13.96 -25.54
C PHE A 426 10.89 13.99 -26.22
N ILE A 427 10.85 14.39 -27.49
CA ILE A 427 9.63 14.45 -28.30
C ILE A 427 9.02 13.06 -28.48
N GLN A 428 9.83 12.03 -28.73
CA GLN A 428 9.35 10.65 -28.79
C GLN A 428 8.57 10.27 -27.52
N VAL A 429 9.11 10.56 -26.33
CA VAL A 429 8.41 10.31 -25.06
C VAL A 429 7.16 11.16 -24.91
N CYS A 430 7.22 12.43 -25.30
CA CYS A 430 6.09 13.35 -25.26
C CYS A 430 4.88 12.83 -26.06
N TYR A 431 5.09 12.18 -27.20
CA TYR A 431 4.00 11.59 -27.99
C TYR A 431 3.39 10.34 -27.35
N LEU A 432 4.09 9.65 -26.43
CA LEU A 432 3.53 8.54 -25.64
C LEU A 432 2.39 8.99 -24.70
N THR A 433 2.23 10.30 -24.45
CA THR A 433 1.08 10.82 -23.69
C THR A 433 -0.27 10.68 -24.41
N PHE A 434 -0.27 10.44 -25.73
CA PHE A 434 -1.49 10.25 -26.52
C PHE A 434 -1.92 8.80 -26.67
N GLU A 435 -1.12 7.90 -26.14
CA GLU A 435 -1.21 6.47 -26.37
C GLU A 435 -2.17 5.75 -25.39
N PHE A 436 -2.73 6.48 -24.41
CA PHE A 436 -3.69 5.96 -23.44
C PHE A 436 -5.13 6.29 -23.83
N THR A 437 -5.97 5.28 -24.02
CA THR A 437 -7.39 5.43 -24.42
C THR A 437 -8.38 5.12 -23.29
N GLU A 438 -7.95 4.45 -22.23
CA GLU A 438 -8.82 4.08 -21.11
C GLU A 438 -9.03 5.24 -20.12
N ARG A 439 -10.30 5.52 -19.78
CA ARG A 439 -10.70 6.62 -18.89
C ARG A 439 -10.07 6.57 -17.50
N ILE A 440 -9.74 5.37 -17.00
CA ILE A 440 -9.17 5.17 -15.66
C ILE A 440 -7.79 5.84 -15.53
N TYR A 441 -7.06 6.00 -16.65
CA TYR A 441 -5.67 6.47 -16.67
C TYR A 441 -5.50 7.92 -17.13
N MET A 442 -6.60 8.60 -17.45
CA MET A 442 -6.58 9.93 -18.03
C MET A 442 -5.97 10.96 -17.08
N ASP A 443 -6.33 10.93 -15.79
CA ASP A 443 -5.87 11.90 -14.80
C ASP A 443 -4.35 11.97 -14.69
N LEU A 444 -3.71 10.80 -14.49
CA LEU A 444 -2.27 10.72 -14.31
C LEU A 444 -1.52 11.06 -15.61
N THR A 445 -2.07 10.64 -16.76
CA THR A 445 -1.52 10.98 -18.08
C THR A 445 -1.53 12.48 -18.31
N ILE A 446 -2.63 13.16 -17.97
CA ILE A 446 -2.77 14.62 -18.09
C ILE A 446 -1.78 15.35 -17.18
N CYS A 447 -1.64 14.90 -15.93
CA CYS A 447 -0.64 15.45 -15.01
C CYS A 447 0.79 15.28 -15.58
N ASN A 448 1.13 14.09 -16.08
CA ASN A 448 2.43 13.82 -16.70
C ASN A 448 2.70 14.69 -17.93
N ALA A 449 1.70 14.87 -18.79
CA ALA A 449 1.80 15.76 -19.94
C ALA A 449 2.10 17.21 -19.50
N LEU A 450 1.43 17.71 -18.45
CA LEU A 450 1.71 19.03 -17.89
C LEU A 450 3.15 19.14 -17.36
N PHE A 451 3.66 18.12 -16.68
CA PHE A 451 5.04 18.10 -16.20
C PHE A 451 6.05 18.10 -17.37
N LEU A 452 5.78 17.34 -18.43
CA LEU A 452 6.59 17.37 -19.65
C LEU A 452 6.57 18.74 -20.33
N VAL A 453 5.44 19.46 -20.31
CA VAL A 453 5.39 20.85 -20.82
C VAL A 453 6.32 21.76 -20.01
N ILE A 454 6.38 21.59 -18.69
CA ILE A 454 7.29 22.37 -17.85
C ILE A 454 8.74 22.00 -18.13
N ILE A 455 9.07 20.72 -18.30
CA ILE A 455 10.40 20.27 -18.72
C ILE A 455 10.77 20.89 -20.08
N ALA A 456 9.84 20.94 -21.03
CA ALA A 456 10.04 21.58 -22.32
C ALA A 456 10.42 23.06 -22.20
N THR A 457 9.85 23.81 -21.25
CA THR A 457 10.28 25.20 -20.98
C THR A 457 11.75 25.27 -20.56
N LYS A 458 12.20 24.32 -19.75
CA LYS A 458 13.60 24.25 -19.28
C LYS A 458 14.57 23.84 -20.36
N ILE A 459 14.14 22.93 -21.24
CA ILE A 459 14.90 22.58 -22.43
C ILE A 459 15.03 23.84 -23.31
N LEU A 460 13.94 24.52 -23.66
CA LEU A 460 13.94 25.73 -24.49
C LEU A 460 14.80 26.89 -23.94
N GLU A 461 15.07 26.94 -22.63
CA GLU A 461 15.97 27.91 -22.00
C GLU A 461 17.47 27.60 -22.23
N GLN A 462 17.83 26.41 -22.75
CA GLN A 462 19.21 25.99 -23.02
C GLN A 462 19.78 26.67 -24.29
N LYS A 463 21.09 26.95 -24.28
CA LYS A 463 21.75 27.77 -25.31
C LYS A 463 21.95 27.09 -26.68
N GLU A 464 21.85 25.77 -26.75
CA GLU A 464 22.31 24.97 -27.89
C GLU A 464 21.17 24.45 -28.79
N ILE A 465 19.96 25.02 -28.69
CA ILE A 465 18.79 24.51 -29.42
C ILE A 465 18.64 25.15 -30.80
N THR A 466 18.47 24.31 -31.81
CA THR A 466 18.23 24.73 -33.20
C THR A 466 16.77 25.17 -33.42
N LYS A 467 16.53 25.97 -34.46
CA LYS A 467 15.15 26.39 -34.82
C LYS A 467 14.24 25.21 -35.16
N GLU A 468 14.77 24.17 -35.79
CA GLU A 468 14.02 22.96 -36.16
C GLU A 468 13.54 22.21 -34.91
N GLU A 469 14.41 22.05 -33.92
CA GLU A 469 14.08 21.42 -32.65
C GLU A 469 13.03 22.22 -31.85
N GLN A 470 13.10 23.55 -31.86
CA GLN A 470 12.06 24.40 -31.25
C GLN A 470 10.69 24.15 -31.89
N ILE A 471 10.64 24.01 -33.23
CA ILE A 471 9.40 23.74 -33.97
C ILE A 471 8.79 22.42 -33.53
N LEU A 472 9.60 21.38 -33.28
CA LEU A 472 9.11 20.08 -32.79
C LEU A 472 8.42 20.21 -31.43
N ILE A 473 9.06 20.90 -30.47
CA ILE A 473 8.48 21.16 -29.14
C ILE A 473 7.17 21.93 -29.27
N TYR A 474 7.16 23.01 -30.03
CA TYR A 474 5.94 23.80 -30.21
C TYR A 474 4.83 23.00 -30.90
N SER A 475 5.15 22.14 -31.87
CA SER A 475 4.15 21.28 -32.52
C SER A 475 3.55 20.27 -31.55
N TRP A 476 4.35 19.63 -30.71
CA TRP A 476 3.82 18.69 -29.72
C TRP A 476 2.86 19.38 -28.74
N ILE A 477 3.21 20.55 -28.19
CA ILE A 477 2.34 21.31 -27.28
C ILE A 477 1.06 21.73 -27.98
N ARG A 478 1.16 22.09 -29.25
CA ARG A 478 0.03 22.43 -30.11
C ARG A 478 -0.95 21.26 -30.21
N ASP A 479 -0.43 20.07 -30.50
CA ASP A 479 -1.23 18.86 -30.60
C ASP A 479 -1.83 18.46 -29.25
N LEU A 480 -1.06 18.55 -28.16
CA LEU A 480 -1.54 18.32 -26.79
C LEU A 480 -2.74 19.20 -26.45
N CYS A 481 -2.68 20.50 -26.75
CA CYS A 481 -3.78 21.43 -26.51
C CYS A 481 -5.02 21.13 -27.37
N ARG A 482 -4.88 20.57 -28.59
CA ARG A 482 -6.01 20.19 -29.45
C ARG A 482 -6.85 19.07 -28.85
N HIS A 483 -6.25 18.18 -28.07
CA HIS A 483 -6.97 17.09 -27.41
C HIS A 483 -7.92 17.54 -26.30
N ARG A 484 -7.85 18.81 -25.85
CA ARG A 484 -8.76 19.39 -24.83
C ARG A 484 -8.95 18.51 -23.60
N LEU A 485 -7.83 17.99 -23.09
CA LEU A 485 -7.82 17.02 -22.02
C LEU A 485 -8.32 17.63 -20.69
N THR A 486 -9.15 16.89 -19.96
CA THR A 486 -9.60 17.22 -18.61
C THR A 486 -9.49 15.99 -17.71
N ILE A 487 -9.13 16.21 -16.44
CA ILE A 487 -9.18 15.16 -15.42
C ILE A 487 -10.64 14.86 -15.01
N GLN A 488 -10.85 13.83 -14.19
CA GLN A 488 -12.18 13.41 -13.70
C GLN A 488 -12.98 14.54 -13.05
N ASP A 489 -12.31 15.40 -12.26
CA ASP A 489 -12.95 16.57 -11.62
C ASP A 489 -13.27 17.72 -12.59
N GLY A 490 -12.90 17.58 -13.87
CA GLY A 490 -13.12 18.58 -14.92
C GLY A 490 -12.03 19.66 -15.00
N GLN A 491 -10.93 19.54 -14.24
CA GLN A 491 -9.81 20.47 -14.36
C GLN A 491 -9.08 20.29 -15.70
N THR A 492 -8.84 21.40 -16.39
CA THR A 492 -8.01 21.46 -17.61
C THR A 492 -6.52 21.59 -17.27
N LEU A 493 -5.63 21.47 -18.28
CA LEU A 493 -4.20 21.77 -18.12
C LEU A 493 -3.94 23.16 -17.52
N VAL A 494 -4.78 24.15 -17.84
CA VAL A 494 -4.64 25.52 -17.32
C VAL A 494 -4.99 25.57 -15.82
N HIS A 495 -6.03 24.87 -15.38
CA HIS A 495 -6.38 24.75 -13.95
C HIS A 495 -5.22 24.14 -13.15
N LEU A 496 -4.68 23.02 -13.65
CA LEU A 496 -3.58 22.31 -13.01
C LEU A 496 -2.29 23.14 -12.96
N CYS A 497 -2.01 23.96 -13.98
CA CYS A 497 -0.79 24.78 -14.06
C CYS A 497 -0.75 25.92 -13.02
N VAL A 498 -1.91 26.37 -12.55
CA VAL A 498 -2.02 27.51 -11.62
C VAL A 498 -2.32 27.10 -10.18
N ASP A 499 -2.65 25.83 -9.95
CA ASP A 499 -2.95 25.31 -8.62
C ASP A 499 -1.67 24.87 -7.87
N LYS A 500 -1.48 25.35 -6.63
CA LYS A 500 -0.39 24.86 -5.76
C LYS A 500 -0.61 23.42 -5.32
N ASN A 501 -1.87 22.97 -5.31
CA ASN A 501 -2.25 21.64 -4.82
C ASN A 501 -2.09 20.55 -5.88
N THR A 502 -1.65 20.89 -7.10
CA THR A 502 -1.21 19.91 -8.13
C THR A 502 -0.08 18.98 -7.62
N ASN A 503 0.49 19.28 -6.44
CA ASN A 503 1.80 18.88 -5.97
C ASN A 503 2.07 17.42 -5.54
N PHE A 504 1.18 16.41 -5.62
CA PHE A 504 1.53 15.07 -5.08
C PHE A 504 1.06 13.81 -5.84
N ARG A 505 0.59 13.91 -7.09
CA ARG A 505 0.17 12.71 -7.85
C ARG A 505 1.34 11.91 -8.48
N LEU A 506 2.55 12.44 -8.46
CA LEU A 506 3.77 11.72 -8.88
C LEU A 506 4.46 11.10 -7.67
N ASN A 507 4.42 9.78 -7.51
CA ASN A 507 5.11 9.11 -6.41
C ASN A 507 6.21 8.15 -6.85
N PHE A 508 7.22 8.65 -7.57
CA PHE A 508 8.52 7.99 -7.64
C PHE A 508 9.62 9.07 -7.61
N ARG A 509 10.19 9.31 -6.41
CA ARG A 509 11.38 10.17 -6.15
C ARG A 509 11.16 11.69 -6.21
N SER A 510 10.28 12.16 -5.33
CA SER A 510 9.87 13.57 -5.17
C SER A 510 11.01 14.61 -5.12
N ARG A 511 12.19 14.25 -4.58
CA ARG A 511 13.31 15.18 -4.44
C ARG A 511 13.81 15.72 -5.78
N ASP A 512 13.97 14.86 -6.79
CA ASP A 512 14.49 15.28 -8.10
C ASP A 512 13.45 16.11 -8.87
N THR A 513 12.19 15.69 -8.83
CA THR A 513 11.10 16.37 -9.55
C THR A 513 10.77 17.75 -8.97
N ILE A 514 10.67 17.88 -7.63
CA ILE A 514 10.27 19.13 -6.96
C ILE A 514 11.31 20.24 -7.14
N THR A 515 12.58 19.89 -7.41
CA THR A 515 13.63 20.89 -7.66
C THR A 515 13.37 21.69 -8.94
N HIS A 516 12.88 21.04 -10.00
CA HIS A 516 12.65 21.64 -11.32
C HIS A 516 11.21 22.04 -11.57
N ILE A 517 10.26 21.29 -11.04
CA ILE A 517 8.84 21.47 -11.31
C ILE A 517 8.16 21.99 -10.04
N LYS A 518 7.69 23.23 -10.12
CA LYS A 518 6.95 23.90 -9.04
C LYS A 518 5.69 24.55 -9.60
N PHE A 519 4.61 24.43 -8.84
CA PHE A 519 3.35 25.10 -9.12
C PHE A 519 3.10 26.24 -8.11
N PRO A 520 2.57 27.37 -8.58
CA PRO A 520 2.14 27.61 -9.96
C PRO A 520 3.34 27.89 -10.88
N ASN A 521 3.18 27.69 -12.19
CA ASN A 521 4.30 27.83 -13.13
C ASN A 521 4.02 28.88 -14.23
N GLU A 522 4.60 30.08 -14.11
CA GLU A 522 4.40 31.15 -15.10
C GLU A 522 4.93 30.79 -16.48
N SER A 523 6.15 30.24 -16.58
CA SER A 523 6.78 29.89 -17.86
C SER A 523 6.00 28.81 -18.60
N GLY A 524 5.60 27.76 -17.89
CA GLY A 524 4.77 26.67 -18.42
C GLY A 524 3.41 27.17 -18.88
N LEU A 525 2.75 28.00 -18.07
CA LEU A 525 1.48 28.61 -18.46
C LEU A 525 1.64 29.49 -19.71
N ARG A 526 2.68 30.33 -19.76
CA ARG A 526 2.95 31.19 -20.92
C ARG A 526 3.16 30.37 -22.19
N LEU A 527 3.89 29.27 -22.09
CA LEU A 527 4.13 28.36 -23.21
C LEU A 527 2.82 27.71 -23.69
N LEU A 528 2.02 27.16 -22.77
CA LEU A 528 0.69 26.60 -23.07
C LEU A 528 -0.22 27.61 -23.77
N LEU A 529 -0.31 28.82 -23.21
CA LEU A 529 -1.17 29.88 -23.75
C LEU A 529 -0.68 30.36 -25.12
N THR A 530 0.63 30.50 -25.32
CA THR A 530 1.18 30.98 -26.60
C THR A 530 0.95 29.96 -27.72
N CYS A 531 1.14 28.67 -27.44
CA CYS A 531 0.98 27.60 -28.42
C CYS A 531 -0.48 27.15 -28.59
N GLY A 532 -1.29 27.26 -27.55
CA GLY A 532 -2.60 26.62 -27.43
C GLY A 532 -3.80 27.56 -27.35
N ILE A 533 -3.64 28.88 -27.50
CA ILE A 533 -4.72 29.87 -27.27
C ILE A 533 -6.04 29.57 -27.99
N ARG A 534 -5.99 28.91 -29.14
CA ARG A 534 -7.18 28.58 -29.95
C ARG A 534 -7.92 27.33 -29.49
N TRP A 535 -7.32 26.52 -28.63
CA TRP A 535 -7.88 25.23 -28.20
C TRP A 535 -8.06 25.12 -26.70
N LEU A 536 -7.39 25.97 -25.91
CA LEU A 536 -7.59 26.05 -24.48
C LEU A 536 -8.80 26.94 -24.19
N ASP A 537 -9.80 26.37 -23.50
CA ASP A 537 -10.85 27.16 -22.88
C ASP A 537 -10.31 27.73 -21.56
N LEU A 538 -10.05 29.04 -21.57
CA LEU A 538 -9.46 29.77 -20.46
C LEU A 538 -10.46 30.08 -19.34
N ASP A 539 -11.75 30.01 -19.67
CA ASP A 539 -12.86 30.27 -18.78
C ASP A 539 -13.64 28.99 -18.47
N ALA A 540 -13.09 27.83 -18.86
CA ALA A 540 -13.57 26.52 -18.47
C ALA A 540 -13.71 26.46 -16.94
N ILE A 541 -14.77 25.80 -16.50
CA ILE A 541 -15.13 25.68 -15.10
C ILE A 541 -14.88 24.23 -14.66
N GLU A 542 -14.13 24.05 -13.57
CA GLU A 542 -13.97 22.75 -12.92
C GLU A 542 -15.33 22.21 -12.45
N SER A 543 -15.67 20.98 -12.84
CA SER A 543 -16.99 20.40 -12.60
C SER A 543 -17.30 20.16 -11.12
N SER A 544 -16.29 19.87 -10.31
CA SER A 544 -16.42 19.60 -8.87
C SER A 544 -16.68 20.87 -8.05
N PHE A 545 -15.94 21.95 -8.29
CA PHE A 545 -16.00 23.18 -7.47
C PHE A 545 -16.51 24.43 -8.17
N GLY A 546 -16.76 24.38 -9.47
CA GLY A 546 -17.25 25.56 -10.20
C GLY A 546 -16.19 26.64 -10.44
N ASN A 547 -14.90 26.35 -10.25
CA ASN A 547 -13.87 27.37 -10.37
C ASN A 547 -13.25 27.38 -11.77
N THR A 548 -13.04 28.57 -12.34
CA THR A 548 -12.14 28.75 -13.49
C THR A 548 -10.67 28.75 -13.04
N PRO A 549 -9.67 28.64 -13.93
CA PRO A 549 -8.25 28.76 -13.53
C PRO A 549 -7.96 30.08 -12.80
N LEU A 550 -8.66 31.16 -13.20
CA LEU A 550 -8.54 32.46 -12.56
C LEU A 550 -9.09 32.48 -11.13
N HIS A 551 -10.18 31.74 -10.87
CA HIS A 551 -10.67 31.54 -9.50
C HIS A 551 -9.64 30.80 -8.65
N ILE A 552 -9.05 29.71 -9.18
CA ILE A 552 -8.06 28.90 -8.45
C ILE A 552 -6.85 29.75 -8.02
N ILE A 553 -6.24 30.50 -8.96
CA ILE A 553 -5.07 31.31 -8.63
C ILE A 553 -5.42 32.42 -7.63
N CYS A 554 -6.57 33.09 -7.76
CA CYS A 554 -6.98 34.14 -6.82
C CYS A 554 -7.30 33.59 -5.42
N LYS A 555 -7.94 32.43 -5.34
CA LYS A 555 -8.34 31.80 -4.08
C LYS A 555 -7.16 31.19 -3.32
N ARG A 556 -6.32 30.41 -4.00
CA ARG A 556 -5.31 29.54 -3.36
C ARG A 556 -3.89 30.11 -3.34
N ASN A 557 -3.52 30.96 -4.31
CA ASN A 557 -2.11 31.18 -4.65
C ASN A 557 -1.67 32.64 -4.63
N ARG A 558 -2.50 33.49 -5.24
CA ARG A 558 -2.37 34.95 -5.33
C ARG A 558 -1.12 35.44 -6.05
N ASP A 559 -0.58 34.65 -6.97
CA ASP A 559 0.54 35.08 -7.82
C ASP A 559 0.09 36.11 -8.85
N LEU A 560 0.50 37.36 -8.64
CA LEU A 560 0.12 38.50 -9.48
C LEU A 560 0.64 38.38 -10.92
N LYS A 561 1.75 37.69 -11.16
CA LYS A 561 2.30 37.53 -12.52
C LYS A 561 1.39 36.64 -13.35
N ILE A 562 0.94 35.54 -12.77
CA ILE A 562 0.05 34.57 -13.41
C ILE A 562 -1.36 35.13 -13.61
N ILE A 563 -1.89 35.87 -12.63
CA ILE A 563 -3.16 36.60 -12.78
C ILE A 563 -3.11 37.55 -13.99
N LYS A 564 -2.05 38.36 -14.10
CA LYS A 564 -1.85 39.26 -15.24
C LYS A 564 -1.73 38.50 -16.55
N LEU A 565 -1.03 37.38 -16.56
CA LEU A 565 -0.84 36.55 -17.73
C LEU A 565 -2.19 36.01 -18.24
N LEU A 566 -2.99 35.38 -17.38
CA LEU A 566 -4.32 34.88 -17.73
C LEU A 566 -5.22 35.98 -18.31
N LEU A 567 -5.22 37.16 -17.68
CA LEU A 567 -5.99 38.32 -18.15
C LEU A 567 -5.55 38.84 -19.52
N ASN A 568 -4.24 38.86 -19.78
CA ASN A 568 -3.70 39.27 -21.07
C ASN A 568 -4.11 38.33 -22.20
N PHE A 569 -4.20 37.03 -21.90
CA PHE A 569 -4.61 36.01 -22.86
C PHE A 569 -6.14 35.88 -22.99
N GLY A 570 -6.90 36.62 -22.19
CA GLY A 570 -8.31 36.88 -22.45
C GLY A 570 -9.30 36.34 -21.43
N CYS A 571 -8.85 35.72 -20.32
CA CYS A 571 -9.77 35.21 -19.27
C CYS A 571 -10.79 36.27 -18.82
N HIS A 572 -12.04 35.85 -18.72
CA HIS A 572 -13.13 36.68 -18.23
C HIS A 572 -13.15 36.73 -16.69
N MET A 573 -13.17 37.95 -16.15
CA MET A 573 -13.22 38.19 -14.71
C MET A 573 -14.64 38.12 -14.13
N ASP A 574 -15.64 38.16 -14.99
CA ASP A 574 -17.06 38.15 -14.61
C ASP A 574 -17.63 36.72 -14.56
N CYS A 575 -16.82 35.70 -14.87
CA CYS A 575 -17.21 34.30 -14.65
C CYS A 575 -17.50 34.11 -13.16
N VAL A 576 -18.64 33.49 -12.87
CA VAL A 576 -19.04 33.17 -11.50
C VAL A 576 -18.77 31.71 -11.21
N ASP A 577 -18.31 31.42 -10.00
CA ASP A 577 -18.24 30.07 -9.48
C ASP A 577 -19.62 29.54 -9.04
N LYS A 578 -19.66 28.29 -8.54
CA LYS A 578 -20.88 27.66 -8.02
C LYS A 578 -21.53 28.44 -6.87
N ASP A 579 -20.76 29.25 -6.14
CA ASP A 579 -21.24 30.08 -5.03
C ASP A 579 -21.68 31.47 -5.51
N GLY A 580 -21.70 31.72 -6.83
CA GLY A 580 -22.03 33.01 -7.43
C GLY A 580 -20.95 34.08 -7.25
N ARG A 581 -19.72 33.68 -6.88
CA ARG A 581 -18.61 34.59 -6.63
C ARG A 581 -17.75 34.71 -7.87
N ILE A 582 -17.23 35.91 -8.13
CA ILE A 582 -16.23 36.11 -9.19
C ILE A 582 -14.81 35.87 -8.64
N PRO A 583 -13.77 35.63 -9.47
CA PRO A 583 -12.41 35.33 -8.98
C PRO A 583 -11.87 36.38 -8.01
N LEU A 584 -12.36 37.60 -8.17
CA LEU A 584 -11.94 38.80 -7.49
C LEU A 584 -12.49 38.94 -6.08
N ASP A 585 -13.61 38.29 -5.78
CA ASP A 585 -14.16 38.24 -4.43
C ASP A 585 -13.20 37.51 -3.47
N TYR A 586 -12.31 36.67 -4.01
CA TYR A 586 -11.25 35.97 -3.27
C TYR A 586 -9.97 36.80 -3.03
N VAL A 587 -9.85 38.00 -3.62
CA VAL A 587 -8.64 38.83 -3.52
C VAL A 587 -8.76 39.83 -2.35
N TYR A 588 -7.75 39.85 -1.48
CA TYR A 588 -7.67 40.77 -0.33
C TYR A 588 -7.11 42.15 -0.72
N ASP A 589 -7.44 43.18 0.05
CA ASP A 589 -7.18 44.58 -0.28
C ASP A 589 -5.69 44.93 -0.47
N LYS A 590 -4.78 44.22 0.22
CA LYS A 590 -3.33 44.42 0.08
C LYS A 590 -2.79 43.93 -1.28
N ASP A 591 -3.27 42.78 -1.75
CA ASP A 591 -2.84 42.15 -2.99
C ASP A 591 -3.45 42.90 -4.19
N PHE A 592 -4.66 43.42 -3.99
CA PHE A 592 -5.34 44.31 -4.92
C PHE A 592 -4.62 45.65 -5.13
N LYS A 593 -4.16 46.31 -4.06
CA LYS A 593 -3.37 47.55 -4.17
C LYS A 593 -2.12 47.34 -5.03
N ALA A 594 -1.44 46.20 -4.92
CA ALA A 594 -0.28 45.86 -5.74
C ALA A 594 -0.61 45.62 -7.23
N LEU A 595 -1.82 45.15 -7.56
CA LEU A 595 -2.29 45.09 -8.96
C LEU A 595 -2.50 46.50 -9.53
N CYS A 596 -3.12 47.39 -8.75
CA CYS A 596 -3.46 48.76 -9.14
C CYS A 596 -2.26 49.70 -9.36
N THR A 597 -1.11 49.41 -8.75
CA THR A 597 0.09 50.27 -8.81
C THR A 597 0.99 50.02 -10.02
N THR A 598 0.74 48.96 -10.78
CA THR A 598 1.65 48.58 -11.87
C THR A 598 1.35 49.34 -13.16
N ASN A 599 2.35 50.08 -13.67
CA ASN A 599 2.22 50.90 -14.89
C ASN A 599 1.94 50.08 -16.16
N SER A 600 2.25 48.78 -16.15
CA SER A 600 2.00 47.84 -17.25
C SER A 600 0.66 47.10 -17.11
N THR A 601 -0.32 47.68 -16.40
CA THR A 601 -1.64 47.08 -16.21
C THR A 601 -2.42 47.09 -17.54
N PRO A 602 -2.92 45.93 -18.02
CA PRO A 602 -3.77 45.87 -19.21
C PRO A 602 -5.05 46.67 -19.00
N ASP A 603 -5.63 47.24 -20.06
CA ASP A 603 -6.82 48.10 -19.90
C ASP A 603 -8.01 47.34 -19.31
N ARG A 604 -8.15 46.03 -19.60
CA ARG A 604 -9.14 45.16 -18.91
C ARG A 604 -8.93 45.09 -17.39
N LEU A 605 -7.68 45.02 -16.93
CA LEU A 605 -7.34 45.01 -15.51
C LEU A 605 -7.60 46.38 -14.87
N LYS A 606 -7.40 47.49 -15.60
CA LYS A 606 -7.75 48.84 -15.15
C LYS A 606 -9.26 49.02 -14.96
N CYS A 607 -10.07 48.58 -15.93
CA CYS A 607 -11.53 48.60 -15.81
C CYS A 607 -12.02 47.82 -14.59
N LEU A 608 -11.39 46.67 -14.36
CA LEU A 608 -11.72 45.78 -13.26
C LEU A 608 -11.29 46.35 -11.90
N CYS A 609 -10.08 46.91 -11.81
CA CYS A 609 -9.63 47.62 -10.63
C CYS A 609 -10.62 48.72 -10.25
N ALA A 610 -11.07 49.51 -11.22
CA ALA A 610 -12.08 50.54 -10.97
C ALA A 610 -13.40 49.98 -10.41
N ARG A 611 -13.91 48.85 -10.94
CA ARG A 611 -15.13 48.22 -10.43
C ARG A 611 -15.01 47.76 -8.96
N ILE A 612 -13.87 47.24 -8.53
CA ILE A 612 -13.67 46.77 -7.13
C ILE A 612 -13.50 47.94 -6.18
N ILE A 613 -12.72 48.95 -6.57
CA ILE A 613 -12.54 50.19 -5.82
C ILE A 613 -13.90 50.74 -5.39
N VAL A 614 -14.80 50.77 -6.37
CA VAL A 614 -16.18 51.23 -6.24
C VAL A 614 -17.07 50.23 -5.46
N LYS A 615 -16.97 48.91 -5.74
CA LYS A 615 -17.76 47.84 -5.05
C LYS A 615 -17.40 47.70 -3.56
N LYS A 616 -16.11 47.69 -3.22
CA LYS A 616 -15.60 47.52 -1.85
C LYS A 616 -15.46 48.83 -1.06
N ARG A 617 -15.85 49.97 -1.65
CA ARG A 617 -15.69 51.32 -1.05
C ARG A 617 -14.27 51.54 -0.50
N LEU A 618 -13.26 51.12 -1.27
CA LEU A 618 -11.88 51.24 -0.83
C LEU A 618 -11.53 52.73 -0.75
N ASN A 619 -11.09 53.17 0.43
CA ASN A 619 -10.75 54.56 0.68
C ASN A 619 -9.44 54.88 -0.07
N ILE A 620 -9.57 55.41 -1.27
CA ILE A 620 -8.46 55.70 -2.20
C ILE A 620 -8.07 57.17 -2.15
N SER A 621 -8.50 57.87 -1.11
CA SER A 621 -8.03 59.20 -0.80
C SER A 621 -6.49 59.22 -0.78
N THR A 622 -5.95 59.92 -1.78
CA THR A 622 -4.61 60.52 -1.77
C THR A 622 -3.46 59.58 -1.39
N SER A 623 -3.27 58.48 -2.12
CA SER A 623 -1.93 57.89 -2.22
C SER A 623 -1.44 57.91 -3.66
N SER A 624 -0.15 58.24 -3.81
CA SER A 624 0.65 58.32 -5.03
C SER A 624 0.76 56.99 -5.82
N THR A 625 -0.09 56.02 -5.51
CA THR A 625 0.04 54.61 -5.90
C THR A 625 -0.75 54.25 -7.15
N LEU A 626 -1.81 55.00 -7.52
CA LEU A 626 -2.58 54.72 -8.74
C LEU A 626 -2.02 55.43 -9.97
N THR A 627 -1.95 54.69 -11.07
CA THR A 627 -1.54 55.23 -12.38
C THR A 627 -2.51 56.34 -12.83
N SER A 628 -2.00 57.35 -13.52
CA SER A 628 -2.79 58.49 -14.02
C SER A 628 -3.95 58.03 -14.92
N SER A 629 -3.75 56.97 -15.70
CA SER A 629 -4.79 56.34 -16.51
C SER A 629 -5.92 55.71 -15.68
N LEU A 630 -5.58 55.03 -14.57
CA LEU A 630 -6.57 54.37 -13.73
C LEU A 630 -7.39 55.37 -12.92
N LYS A 631 -6.77 56.48 -12.48
CA LYS A 631 -7.48 57.60 -11.83
C LYS A 631 -8.55 58.22 -12.74
N LYS A 632 -8.21 58.50 -14.01
CA LYS A 632 -9.17 59.01 -15.00
C LYS A 632 -10.33 58.03 -15.23
N PHE A 633 -10.02 56.74 -15.28
CA PHE A 633 -11.00 55.70 -15.51
C PHE A 633 -11.97 55.51 -14.33
N VAL A 634 -11.46 55.50 -13.08
CA VAL A 634 -12.29 55.47 -11.86
C VAL A 634 -13.22 56.67 -11.80
N PHE A 635 -12.70 57.87 -12.06
CA PHE A 635 -13.50 59.10 -12.08
C PHE A 635 -14.67 59.02 -13.07
N LEU A 636 -14.42 58.52 -14.29
CA LEU A 636 -15.46 58.33 -15.31
C LEU A 636 -16.53 57.31 -14.85
N HIS A 637 -16.13 56.18 -14.29
CA HIS A 637 -17.08 55.16 -13.83
C HIS A 637 -17.86 55.53 -12.56
N ASP A 638 -17.25 56.25 -11.60
CA ASP A 638 -17.97 56.82 -10.45
C ASP A 638 -18.98 57.88 -10.92
N SER A 639 -18.61 58.70 -11.90
CA SER A 639 -19.52 59.71 -12.47
C SER A 639 -20.72 59.07 -13.18
N LEU A 640 -20.51 57.97 -13.91
CA LEU A 640 -21.58 57.23 -14.58
C LEU A 640 -22.53 56.56 -13.58
N ARG A 641 -22.02 56.10 -12.42
CA ARG A 641 -22.85 55.55 -11.33
C ARG A 641 -23.69 56.61 -10.63
N SER A 642 -23.17 57.83 -10.51
CA SER A 642 -23.93 58.97 -9.97
C SER A 642 -25.03 59.46 -10.92
N GLN A 643 -24.87 59.25 -12.23
CA GLN A 643 -25.86 59.62 -13.24
C GLN A 643 -26.92 58.54 -13.50
N TYR A 644 -26.62 57.27 -13.25
CA TYR A 644 -27.57 56.17 -13.40
C TYR A 644 -27.63 55.35 -12.10
N ASN A 645 -28.61 55.66 -11.25
CA ASN A 645 -29.05 54.78 -10.16
C ASN A 645 -29.57 53.46 -10.77
N PHE A 646 -28.71 52.47 -10.95
CA PHE A 646 -29.13 51.09 -11.10
C PHE A 646 -29.39 50.51 -9.70
N ASN A 647 -30.66 50.37 -9.35
CA ASN A 647 -31.14 49.50 -8.26
C ASN A 647 -30.89 48.04 -8.60
#